data_AF-A0A960MT18-F1
#
_entry.id   AF-A0A960MT18-F1
#
_cell.length_a   1.000
_cell.length_b   1.000
_cell.length_c   1.000
_cell.angle_alpha   90.00
_cell.angle_beta   90.00
_cell.angle_gamma   90.00
#
_symmetry.space_group_name_H-M   'P 1'
#
loop_
_entity.id
_entity.type
_entity.pdbx_description
1 polymer ?
#
loop_
_entity_poly.entity_id
_entity_poly.type
_entity_poly.pdbx_seq_one_letter_code
_entity_poly.pdbx_strand_id
1 'polypeptide(L)'
;MQRNTETPGDDDLDFGATLKGFREGLRLFGGRFELLRVLGRGGMGVVWLARDRELEHEVALKFLPETMVHDEESIAELKVETRRCMGLTHPHIVRVFDFLREGDAAAVSMEYVEGQNLQQAKLEREGRCFDVDEIRPWIGQVCEALTYAHEVGKTVHRDLKPANVMVERASGRAKLTDFGIAGTLTDSMTRLTKVAVPVSGTLVYMSPQQAMGEAPSVADDVYSLGATLYELLTGKPPFYRGEILQQINHVEPPSVAERRAELGVKRDSPVPGGWEETVAACLAKEPGDRPVSVTAVWERLSQGSVAETTAPKAPMRKPEKPETERDETGWKRKPVLIALGGLVAVGLVVWGAIHLGQSHRSGGAPEVEKSPDDRSPSEKARMEAVAVPVAALGPATLEIGSDPAGAMILVDGKEIGTVSGGDLLKHELAAGSHEVEARYRSWPAQKRTVALEAGGSESVNFAFEPVRVRVESDPNGAEVRDGASGKVLGKTPIDLSKGLEPGKVAWELVWSTLEVGRWNGELVPGENPTVSLKLDPLGFLNYPALNRELNLIHLEPIPVLRMSRLSLKRGQIGDSQEFKLEGGEKLVMKYVPGGTFTMGSPEDEEGRSDDEDQMEVTLSSHYWMGETEVTQGQWEAVMGVGNNPSDFTGDKNLPVEMVSWEEAQEFTK
;
A
#
# COMPACT_ATOMS: atom_id res chain seq x y z
N MET A 1 -50.35 37.93 12.90
CA MET A 1 -49.14 38.70 12.55
C MET A 1 -48.01 38.22 13.44
N GLN A 2 -47.39 37.13 13.04
CA GLN A 2 -46.18 36.50 13.57
C GLN A 2 -45.89 35.40 12.53
N ARG A 3 -44.64 35.27 12.09
CA ARG A 3 -44.20 34.25 11.13
C ARG A 3 -42.93 33.68 11.73
N ASN A 4 -42.88 32.37 11.94
CA ASN A 4 -41.74 31.73 12.59
C ASN A 4 -40.50 31.80 11.69
N THR A 5 -39.33 31.73 12.32
CA THR A 5 -38.04 31.63 11.65
C THR A 5 -37.77 30.17 11.28
N GLU A 6 -37.67 29.88 10.00
CA GLU A 6 -37.17 28.61 9.48
C GLU A 6 -35.63 28.69 9.38
N THR A 7 -34.94 27.69 9.91
CA THR A 7 -33.50 27.47 9.70
C THR A 7 -33.31 26.60 8.45
N PRO A 8 -32.41 26.94 7.52
CA PRO A 8 -31.98 26.03 6.46
C PRO A 8 -31.30 24.77 7.02
N GLY A 9 -31.33 23.68 6.25
CA GLY A 9 -30.68 22.41 6.58
C GLY A 9 -29.15 22.45 6.53
N ASP A 10 -28.53 21.35 6.99
CA ASP A 10 -27.10 21.24 7.28
C ASP A 10 -26.54 20.00 6.53
N ASP A 11 -26.36 20.14 5.21
CA ASP A 11 -25.93 19.08 4.29
C ASP A 11 -24.55 19.38 3.68
N ASP A 12 -23.47 18.86 4.27
CA ASP A 12 -22.19 18.64 3.60
C ASP A 12 -21.26 17.76 4.48
N LEU A 13 -20.68 16.68 3.91
CA LEU A 13 -19.71 15.81 4.61
C LEU A 13 -18.31 16.47 4.67
N ASP A 14 -18.17 17.52 5.47
CA ASP A 14 -16.94 18.30 5.62
C ASP A 14 -15.89 17.55 6.48
N PHE A 15 -14.82 17.06 5.83
CA PHE A 15 -13.64 16.48 6.49
C PHE A 15 -12.82 17.53 7.27
N GLY A 16 -13.39 18.01 8.38
CA GLY A 16 -12.69 18.74 9.44
C GLY A 16 -12.26 20.18 9.14
N ALA A 17 -12.89 20.87 8.18
CA ALA A 17 -12.40 22.15 7.66
C ALA A 17 -13.42 23.31 7.54
N THR A 18 -14.58 23.27 8.20
CA THR A 18 -15.35 24.48 8.53
C THR A 18 -15.09 24.94 9.96
N LEU A 19 -14.18 25.91 10.12
CA LEU A 19 -13.95 26.59 11.40
C LEU A 19 -15.26 27.24 11.88
N LYS A 20 -15.81 26.74 13.00
CA LYS A 20 -17.19 27.01 13.42
C LYS A 20 -17.48 28.50 13.52
N GLY A 21 -18.47 28.95 12.73
CA GLY A 21 -18.97 30.33 12.74
C GLY A 21 -18.31 31.31 11.76
N PHE A 22 -17.38 30.86 10.91
CA PHE A 22 -16.82 31.73 9.86
C PHE A 22 -17.86 32.07 8.78
N ARG A 23 -18.01 33.38 8.51
CA ARG A 23 -19.03 33.94 7.61
C ARG A 23 -18.59 35.29 7.07
N GLU A 24 -19.24 35.73 5.99
CA GLU A 24 -19.11 37.10 5.46
C GLU A 24 -19.38 38.15 6.56
N GLY A 25 -18.58 39.22 6.58
CA GLY A 25 -18.60 40.28 7.58
C GLY A 25 -17.97 39.91 8.93
N LEU A 26 -17.53 38.66 9.15
CA LEU A 26 -16.78 38.30 10.35
C LEU A 26 -15.41 39.00 10.35
N ARG A 27 -15.01 39.52 11.51
CA ARG A 27 -13.73 40.21 11.72
C ARG A 27 -12.83 39.39 12.62
N LEU A 28 -11.59 39.18 12.21
CA LEU A 28 -10.59 38.33 12.86
C LEU A 28 -9.23 39.03 12.96
N PHE A 29 -8.36 38.49 13.81
CA PHE A 29 -6.99 38.92 14.07
C PHE A 29 -6.94 40.39 14.50
N GLY A 30 -7.45 40.68 15.70
CA GLY A 30 -7.63 42.04 16.23
C GLY A 30 -8.71 42.86 15.49
N GLY A 31 -9.42 42.25 14.53
CA GLY A 31 -10.39 42.92 13.66
C GLY A 31 -9.77 43.65 12.46
N ARG A 32 -8.48 43.39 12.17
CA ARG A 32 -7.77 43.87 10.97
C ARG A 32 -8.35 43.27 9.70
N PHE A 33 -8.68 41.98 9.69
CA PHE A 33 -9.21 41.30 8.50
C PHE A 33 -10.73 41.11 8.62
N GLU A 34 -11.46 41.45 7.57
CA GLU A 34 -12.91 41.22 7.44
C GLU A 34 -13.18 40.26 6.29
N LEU A 35 -13.77 39.11 6.60
CA LEU A 35 -14.07 38.06 5.63
C LEU A 35 -15.15 38.56 4.65
N LEU A 36 -14.87 38.46 3.34
CA LEU A 36 -15.80 38.84 2.28
C LEU A 36 -16.52 37.62 1.73
N ARG A 37 -15.79 36.65 1.17
CA ARG A 37 -16.39 35.43 0.59
C ARG A 37 -15.40 34.27 0.53
N VAL A 38 -15.90 33.05 0.45
CA VAL A 38 -15.06 31.88 0.16
C VAL A 38 -14.50 31.99 -1.27
N LEU A 39 -13.23 31.62 -1.44
CA LEU A 39 -12.53 31.43 -2.72
C LEU A 39 -12.41 29.95 -3.07
N GLY A 40 -12.29 29.07 -2.07
CA GLY A 40 -12.32 27.62 -2.24
C GLY A 40 -12.29 26.87 -0.90
N ARG A 41 -12.74 25.61 -0.92
CA ARG A 41 -12.62 24.63 0.17
C ARG A 41 -11.83 23.41 -0.31
N GLY A 42 -11.20 22.68 0.59
CA GLY A 42 -10.58 21.37 0.32
C GLY A 42 -9.95 20.77 1.57
N GLY A 43 -9.45 19.54 1.48
CA GLY A 43 -8.88 18.77 2.61
C GLY A 43 -7.58 19.30 3.23
N MET A 44 -7.23 20.57 3.00
CA MET A 44 -6.14 21.29 3.67
C MET A 44 -6.61 22.64 4.28
N GLY A 45 -7.93 22.86 4.36
CA GLY A 45 -8.54 24.08 4.91
C GLY A 45 -9.38 24.87 3.90
N VAL A 46 -9.89 26.02 4.36
CA VAL A 46 -10.72 26.94 3.58
C VAL A 46 -9.96 28.23 3.24
N VAL A 47 -10.08 28.68 1.99
CA VAL A 47 -9.51 29.95 1.53
C VAL A 47 -10.63 30.99 1.42
N TRP A 48 -10.48 32.10 2.12
CA TRP A 48 -11.38 33.26 2.06
C TRP A 48 -10.71 34.44 1.35
N LEU A 49 -11.50 35.18 0.58
CA LEU A 49 -11.22 36.58 0.26
C LEU A 49 -11.54 37.40 1.51
N ALA A 50 -10.59 38.23 1.95
CA ALA A 50 -10.77 39.14 3.07
C ALA A 50 -10.25 40.53 2.72
N ARG A 51 -10.81 41.56 3.37
CA ARG A 51 -10.27 42.93 3.31
C ARG A 51 -9.33 43.14 4.49
N ASP A 52 -8.08 43.50 4.21
CA ASP A 52 -7.20 44.11 5.19
C ASP A 52 -7.68 45.55 5.42
N ARG A 53 -8.07 45.86 6.66
CA ARG A 53 -8.66 47.16 7.06
C ARG A 53 -7.62 48.14 7.61
N GLU A 54 -6.37 47.71 7.78
CA GLU A 54 -5.24 48.60 8.07
C GLU A 54 -4.53 49.04 6.79
N LEU A 55 -4.48 48.17 5.78
CA LEU A 55 -3.81 48.40 4.50
C LEU A 55 -4.79 48.58 3.32
N GLU A 56 -6.09 48.71 3.59
CA GLU A 56 -7.21 49.00 2.67
C GLU A 56 -7.20 48.25 1.31
N HIS A 57 -6.78 46.98 1.31
CA HIS A 57 -6.76 46.13 0.12
C HIS A 57 -7.30 44.72 0.39
N GLU A 58 -7.46 43.91 -0.65
CA GLU A 58 -8.00 42.57 -0.56
C GLU A 58 -6.89 41.51 -0.61
N VAL A 59 -7.01 40.51 0.26
CA VAL A 59 -6.05 39.42 0.46
C VAL A 59 -6.78 38.07 0.44
N ALA A 60 -6.05 37.00 0.15
CA ALA A 60 -6.52 35.65 0.41
C ALA A 60 -6.02 35.19 1.79
N LEU A 61 -6.92 34.65 2.62
CA LEU A 61 -6.61 34.01 3.89
C LEU A 61 -6.88 32.51 3.77
N LYS A 62 -5.83 31.68 3.79
CA LYS A 62 -5.94 30.22 3.86
C LYS A 62 -5.90 29.80 5.32
N PHE A 63 -7.04 29.38 5.86
CA PHE A 63 -7.17 28.93 7.25
C PHE A 63 -6.75 27.48 7.41
N LEU A 64 -6.18 27.15 8.57
CA LEU A 64 -5.73 25.80 8.90
C LEU A 64 -6.86 24.96 9.53
N PRO A 65 -6.85 23.62 9.39
CA PRO A 65 -7.79 22.74 10.09
C PRO A 65 -7.67 22.86 11.61
N GLU A 66 -8.79 22.77 12.34
CA GLU A 66 -8.87 22.96 13.80
C GLU A 66 -7.93 22.01 14.56
N THR A 67 -7.88 20.74 14.15
CA THR A 67 -6.97 19.70 14.66
C THR A 67 -5.49 20.11 14.68
N MET A 68 -5.09 21.01 13.78
CA MET A 68 -3.73 21.50 13.61
C MET A 68 -3.48 22.81 14.36
N VAL A 69 -4.52 23.63 14.62
CA VAL A 69 -4.36 24.89 15.38
C VAL A 69 -3.98 24.62 16.84
N HIS A 70 -4.35 23.45 17.36
CA HIS A 70 -4.03 23.01 18.72
C HIS A 70 -2.68 22.26 18.84
N ASP A 71 -2.03 21.85 17.74
CA ASP A 71 -0.69 21.26 17.78
C ASP A 71 0.41 22.32 17.60
N GLU A 72 1.14 22.61 18.67
CA GLU A 72 2.26 23.56 18.62
C GLU A 72 3.45 23.04 17.81
N GLU A 73 3.60 21.73 17.57
CA GLU A 73 4.65 21.18 16.71
C GLU A 73 4.36 21.51 15.22
N SER A 74 3.17 21.13 14.72
CA SER A 74 2.69 21.54 13.39
C SER A 74 2.71 23.06 13.19
N ILE A 75 2.25 23.82 14.18
CA ILE A 75 2.26 25.28 14.10
C ILE A 75 3.69 25.84 14.08
N ALA A 76 4.67 25.21 14.74
CA ALA A 76 6.08 25.60 14.65
C ALA A 76 6.68 25.27 13.27
N GLU A 77 6.43 24.07 12.73
CA GLU A 77 6.85 23.65 11.39
C GLU A 77 6.30 24.59 10.32
N LEU A 78 4.99 24.89 10.36
CA LEU A 78 4.33 25.77 9.40
C LEU A 78 4.78 27.22 9.52
N LYS A 79 5.10 27.72 10.73
CA LYS A 79 5.74 29.04 10.91
C LYS A 79 7.18 29.07 10.37
N VAL A 80 7.88 27.94 10.26
CA VAL A 80 9.18 27.86 9.58
C VAL A 80 8.99 27.88 8.07
N GLU A 81 8.07 27.07 7.53
CA GLU A 81 7.83 26.99 6.08
C GLU A 81 7.23 28.27 5.51
N THR A 82 6.20 28.83 6.15
CA THR A 82 5.59 30.11 5.75
C THR A 82 6.63 31.23 5.69
N ARG A 83 7.61 31.25 6.61
CA ARG A 83 8.71 32.23 6.60
C ARG A 83 9.68 32.03 5.42
N ARG A 84 9.89 30.81 4.93
CA ARG A 84 10.64 30.56 3.69
C ARG A 84 9.85 31.12 2.50
N CYS A 85 8.55 30.81 2.42
CA CYS A 85 7.68 31.25 1.33
C CYS A 85 7.49 32.78 1.28
N MET A 86 7.47 33.47 2.42
CA MET A 86 7.52 34.95 2.49
C MET A 86 8.79 35.56 1.86
N GLY A 87 9.88 34.79 1.76
CA GLY A 87 11.10 35.20 1.07
C GLY A 87 11.03 35.09 -0.46
N LEU A 88 10.07 34.33 -1.00
CA LEU A 88 9.89 34.15 -2.44
C LEU A 88 9.23 35.40 -3.05
N THR A 89 9.96 36.11 -3.91
CA THR A 89 9.47 37.31 -4.60
C THR A 89 9.72 37.17 -6.10
N HIS A 90 8.70 36.70 -6.82
CA HIS A 90 8.75 36.41 -8.25
C HIS A 90 7.39 36.73 -8.89
N PRO A 91 7.31 37.29 -10.11
CA PRO A 91 6.04 37.68 -10.74
C PRO A 91 5.06 36.51 -10.92
N HIS A 92 5.58 35.29 -11.12
CA HIS A 92 4.81 34.07 -11.35
C HIS A 92 4.63 33.20 -10.08
N ILE A 93 4.79 33.80 -8.90
CA ILE A 93 4.48 33.20 -7.59
C ILE A 93 3.42 34.08 -6.89
N VAL A 94 2.49 33.46 -6.18
CA VAL A 94 1.55 34.14 -5.26
C VAL A 94 2.31 34.54 -3.99
N ARG A 95 2.38 35.83 -3.70
CA ARG A 95 3.18 36.33 -2.57
C ARG A 95 2.52 36.04 -1.23
N VAL A 96 3.24 35.36 -0.33
CA VAL A 96 2.84 35.21 1.07
C VAL A 96 3.19 36.50 1.84
N PHE A 97 2.27 36.97 2.68
CA PHE A 97 2.40 38.20 3.46
C PHE A 97 2.65 37.97 4.95
N ASP A 98 1.94 37.03 5.59
CA ASP A 98 1.99 36.87 7.06
C ASP A 98 1.46 35.48 7.53
N PHE A 99 1.81 35.10 8.76
CA PHE A 99 1.22 33.96 9.48
C PHE A 99 0.42 34.47 10.68
N LEU A 100 -0.91 34.34 10.60
CA LEU A 100 -1.87 34.86 11.56
C LEU A 100 -2.32 33.75 12.54
N ARG A 101 -2.45 34.06 13.82
CA ARG A 101 -3.06 33.18 14.84
C ARG A 101 -3.75 34.01 15.92
N GLU A 102 -5.02 33.71 16.21
CA GLU A 102 -5.81 34.34 17.26
C GLU A 102 -6.80 33.30 17.81
N GLY A 103 -6.69 32.99 19.11
CA GLY A 103 -7.45 31.89 19.72
C GLY A 103 -7.27 30.59 18.95
N ASP A 104 -8.39 29.97 18.61
CA ASP A 104 -8.47 28.68 17.91
C ASP A 104 -8.50 28.84 16.37
N ALA A 105 -8.15 30.02 15.84
CA ALA A 105 -7.96 30.28 14.42
C ALA A 105 -6.50 30.52 14.06
N ALA A 106 -6.00 29.87 13.01
CA ALA A 106 -4.74 30.17 12.35
C ALA A 106 -4.92 30.29 10.83
N ALA A 107 -4.18 31.20 10.19
CA ALA A 107 -4.26 31.43 8.75
C ALA A 107 -2.93 31.91 8.15
N VAL A 108 -2.70 31.56 6.88
CA VAL A 108 -1.67 32.21 6.05
C VAL A 108 -2.33 33.30 5.22
N SER A 109 -1.82 34.53 5.33
CA SER A 109 -2.25 35.68 4.53
C SER A 109 -1.38 35.80 3.28
N MET A 110 -2.01 35.96 2.10
CA MET A 110 -1.34 35.99 0.80
C MET A 110 -2.04 36.90 -0.21
N GLU A 111 -1.32 37.20 -1.29
CA GLU A 111 -1.80 37.94 -2.45
C GLU A 111 -3.11 37.36 -3.02
N TYR A 112 -4.16 38.17 -3.10
CA TYR A 112 -5.35 37.80 -3.84
C TYR A 112 -5.12 37.96 -5.35
N VAL A 113 -5.16 36.86 -6.09
CA VAL A 113 -5.13 36.86 -7.56
C VAL A 113 -6.56 36.86 -8.08
N GLU A 114 -7.01 37.99 -8.64
CA GLU A 114 -8.26 38.01 -9.39
C GLU A 114 -8.09 37.22 -10.70
N GLY A 115 -8.75 36.06 -10.80
CA GLY A 115 -8.50 35.10 -11.85
C GLY A 115 -9.27 33.81 -11.66
N GLN A 116 -8.84 32.77 -12.38
CA GLN A 116 -9.31 31.39 -12.23
C GLN A 116 -8.10 30.45 -12.31
N ASN A 117 -8.15 29.30 -11.62
CA ASN A 117 -7.09 28.31 -11.73
C ASN A 117 -7.24 27.44 -12.99
N LEU A 118 -6.17 26.75 -13.39
CA LEU A 118 -6.20 25.92 -14.59
C LEU A 118 -7.18 24.74 -14.45
N GLN A 119 -7.50 24.26 -13.25
CA GLN A 119 -8.53 23.22 -13.08
C GLN A 119 -9.93 23.75 -13.41
N GLN A 120 -10.28 24.95 -12.95
CA GLN A 120 -11.53 25.63 -13.31
C GLN A 120 -11.59 25.90 -14.82
N ALA A 121 -10.55 26.52 -15.38
CA ALA A 121 -10.43 26.77 -16.82
C ALA A 121 -10.48 25.48 -17.66
N LYS A 122 -10.04 24.34 -17.12
CA LYS A 122 -10.14 23.01 -17.75
C LYS A 122 -11.57 22.48 -17.75
N LEU A 123 -12.29 22.61 -16.63
CA LEU A 123 -13.66 22.11 -16.47
C LEU A 123 -14.67 22.83 -17.37
N GLU A 124 -14.42 24.11 -17.69
CA GLU A 124 -15.21 24.95 -18.60
C GLU A 124 -15.10 24.55 -20.09
N ARG A 125 -14.27 23.56 -20.45
CA ARG A 125 -13.89 23.24 -21.85
C ARG A 125 -14.45 21.93 -22.37
N GLU A 126 -14.74 21.91 -23.68
CA GLU A 126 -15.06 20.67 -24.40
C GLU A 126 -13.86 19.70 -24.40
N GLY A 127 -14.14 18.43 -24.11
CA GLY A 127 -13.11 17.41 -23.81
C GLY A 127 -12.37 17.61 -22.48
N ARG A 128 -12.68 18.68 -21.73
CA ARG A 128 -12.00 19.11 -20.49
C ARG A 128 -10.47 19.11 -20.63
N CYS A 129 -9.95 19.65 -21.73
CA CYS A 129 -8.52 19.70 -22.01
C CYS A 129 -8.12 20.97 -22.77
N PHE A 130 -6.81 21.16 -22.95
CA PHE A 130 -6.20 22.24 -23.72
C PHE A 130 -5.40 21.69 -24.89
N ASP A 131 -5.18 22.53 -25.89
CA ASP A 131 -4.14 22.32 -26.89
C ASP A 131 -2.84 23.05 -26.50
N VAL A 132 -1.72 22.57 -27.04
CA VAL A 132 -0.37 22.92 -26.54
C VAL A 132 -0.10 24.41 -26.57
N ASP A 133 -0.46 25.11 -27.64
CA ASP A 133 -0.20 26.55 -27.76
C ASP A 133 -1.03 27.41 -26.79
N GLU A 134 -2.12 26.87 -26.23
CA GLU A 134 -2.92 27.57 -25.21
C GLU A 134 -2.21 27.57 -23.85
N ILE A 135 -1.64 26.43 -23.44
CA ILE A 135 -0.97 26.28 -22.13
C ILE A 135 0.51 26.67 -22.17
N ARG A 136 1.17 26.59 -23.34
CA ARG A 136 2.61 26.85 -23.50
C ARG A 136 3.09 28.17 -22.85
N PRO A 137 2.39 29.31 -22.94
CA PRO A 137 2.79 30.54 -22.24
C PRO A 137 2.76 30.41 -20.71
N TRP A 138 1.75 29.74 -20.17
CA TRP A 138 1.62 29.50 -18.72
C TRP A 138 2.64 28.48 -18.21
N ILE A 139 2.92 27.42 -18.97
CA ILE A 139 3.92 26.42 -18.62
C ILE A 139 5.33 27.03 -18.55
N GLY A 140 5.69 27.94 -19.46
CA GLY A 140 6.96 28.68 -19.36
C GLY A 140 7.07 29.48 -18.06
N GLN A 141 6.01 30.20 -17.70
CA GLN A 141 5.92 31.01 -16.47
C GLN A 141 5.93 30.16 -15.18
N VAL A 142 5.31 28.97 -15.23
CA VAL A 142 5.38 27.95 -14.16
C VAL A 142 6.80 27.41 -14.01
N CYS A 143 7.49 27.10 -15.11
CA CYS A 143 8.89 26.66 -15.07
C CYS A 143 9.81 27.76 -14.52
N GLU A 144 9.67 29.02 -14.96
CA GLU A 144 10.43 30.16 -14.40
C GLU A 144 10.25 30.29 -12.88
N ALA A 145 9.01 30.17 -12.40
CA ALA A 145 8.69 30.22 -10.97
C ALA A 145 9.32 29.05 -10.18
N LEU A 146 9.27 27.84 -10.71
CA LEU A 146 9.87 26.65 -10.08
C LEU A 146 11.40 26.74 -10.08
N THR A 147 12.04 27.14 -11.19
CA THR A 147 13.48 27.38 -11.26
C THR A 147 13.92 28.41 -10.21
N TYR A 148 13.19 29.52 -10.06
CA TYR A 148 13.47 30.50 -9.02
C TYR A 148 13.35 29.91 -7.60
N ALA A 149 12.30 29.13 -7.32
CA ALA A 149 12.09 28.49 -6.02
C ALA A 149 13.17 27.44 -5.70
N HIS A 150 13.61 26.65 -6.67
CA HIS A 150 14.66 25.63 -6.53
C HIS A 150 16.05 26.25 -6.39
N GLU A 151 16.40 27.21 -7.25
CA GLU A 151 17.75 27.77 -7.33
C GLU A 151 18.00 28.88 -6.32
N VAL A 152 17.04 29.80 -6.11
CA VAL A 152 17.17 30.94 -5.19
C VAL A 152 16.48 30.65 -3.86
N GLY A 153 15.24 30.18 -3.91
CA GLY A 153 14.40 29.95 -2.72
C GLY A 153 14.77 28.71 -1.89
N LYS A 154 15.54 27.77 -2.46
CA LYS A 154 15.85 26.44 -1.89
C LYS A 154 14.62 25.69 -1.34
N THR A 155 13.48 25.86 -2.01
CA THR A 155 12.17 25.36 -1.58
C THR A 155 11.54 24.54 -2.71
N VAL A 156 10.95 23.39 -2.37
CA VAL A 156 10.25 22.47 -3.29
C VAL A 156 8.74 22.72 -3.15
N HIS A 157 7.99 22.68 -4.25
CA HIS A 157 6.56 23.02 -4.27
C HIS A 157 5.71 21.91 -3.63
N ARG A 158 6.00 20.63 -3.88
CA ARG A 158 5.37 19.41 -3.32
C ARG A 158 3.88 19.19 -3.62
N ASP A 159 3.16 20.23 -4.04
CA ASP A 159 1.74 20.19 -4.38
C ASP A 159 1.47 20.89 -5.74
N LEU A 160 2.17 20.49 -6.80
CA LEU A 160 2.00 21.09 -8.13
C LEU A 160 0.90 20.35 -8.92
N LYS A 161 -0.22 21.03 -9.16
CA LYS A 161 -1.41 20.53 -9.85
C LYS A 161 -2.19 21.68 -10.53
N PRO A 162 -3.08 21.44 -11.50
CA PRO A 162 -3.83 22.51 -12.20
C PRO A 162 -4.63 23.44 -11.27
N ALA A 163 -5.08 22.97 -10.10
CA ALA A 163 -5.77 23.80 -9.11
C ALA A 163 -4.86 24.87 -8.47
N ASN A 164 -3.54 24.65 -8.45
CA ASN A 164 -2.56 25.53 -7.82
C ASN A 164 -1.84 26.46 -8.83
N VAL A 165 -2.28 26.45 -10.10
CA VAL A 165 -1.84 27.40 -11.14
C VAL A 165 -2.96 28.40 -11.41
N MET A 166 -2.87 29.62 -10.85
CA MET A 166 -3.82 30.71 -11.07
C MET A 166 -3.49 31.48 -12.35
N VAL A 167 -4.48 31.81 -13.17
CA VAL A 167 -4.34 32.73 -14.32
C VAL A 167 -4.99 34.08 -13.97
N GLU A 168 -4.18 35.13 -13.90
CA GLU A 168 -4.59 36.50 -13.56
C GLU A 168 -5.47 37.13 -14.66
N ARG A 169 -6.72 37.48 -14.33
CA ARG A 169 -7.72 38.01 -15.28
C ARG A 169 -7.24 39.27 -16.01
N ALA A 170 -6.53 40.15 -15.31
CA ALA A 170 -6.10 41.43 -15.84
C ALA A 170 -4.94 41.36 -16.85
N SER A 171 -4.14 40.28 -16.85
CA SER A 171 -2.93 40.19 -17.67
C SER A 171 -2.71 38.86 -18.38
N GLY A 172 -3.52 37.83 -18.12
CA GLY A 172 -3.34 36.47 -18.63
C GLY A 172 -2.10 35.72 -18.14
N ARG A 173 -1.41 36.20 -17.10
CA ARG A 173 -0.20 35.55 -16.55
C ARG A 173 -0.57 34.43 -15.58
N ALA A 174 0.21 33.36 -15.59
CA ALA A 174 0.16 32.31 -14.59
C ALA A 174 0.88 32.73 -13.29
N LYS A 175 0.37 32.29 -12.15
CA LYS A 175 0.98 32.38 -10.82
C LYS A 175 0.79 31.07 -10.06
N LEU A 176 1.87 30.53 -9.51
CA LEU A 176 1.85 29.36 -8.64
C LEU A 176 1.52 29.74 -7.19
N THR A 177 0.62 28.99 -6.55
CA THR A 177 0.24 29.15 -5.13
C THR A 177 0.64 27.93 -4.29
N ASP A 178 0.56 28.05 -2.97
CA ASP A 178 0.70 26.93 -2.01
C ASP A 178 2.09 26.23 -1.94
N PHE A 179 3.14 26.82 -2.52
CA PHE A 179 4.55 26.40 -2.36
C PHE A 179 4.89 25.96 -0.92
N GLY A 180 5.37 24.72 -0.77
CA GLY A 180 5.94 24.17 0.46
C GLY A 180 4.93 23.90 1.58
N ILE A 181 4.11 24.90 1.89
CA ILE A 181 3.08 24.92 2.93
C ILE A 181 2.13 23.73 2.77
N ALA A 182 1.59 23.47 1.57
CA ALA A 182 0.70 22.33 1.33
C ALA A 182 1.35 20.97 1.64
N GLY A 183 2.65 20.82 1.41
CA GLY A 183 3.42 19.65 1.81
C GLY A 183 3.47 19.50 3.33
N THR A 184 3.92 20.54 4.05
CA THR A 184 4.00 20.52 5.53
C THR A 184 2.63 20.35 6.20
N LEU A 185 1.55 20.89 5.61
CA LEU A 185 0.17 20.64 6.05
C LEU A 185 -0.18 19.15 5.94
N THR A 186 0.19 18.50 4.83
CA THR A 186 -0.08 17.08 4.59
C THR A 186 0.71 16.18 5.56
N ASP A 187 2.00 16.47 5.77
CA ASP A 187 2.86 15.76 6.72
C ASP A 187 2.29 15.85 8.14
N SER A 188 1.91 17.07 8.55
CA SER A 188 1.29 17.37 9.84
C SER A 188 -0.05 16.64 10.05
N MET A 189 -0.97 16.72 9.09
CA MET A 189 -2.26 16.03 9.19
C MET A 189 -2.06 14.51 9.31
N THR A 190 -1.16 13.93 8.50
CA THR A 190 -0.82 12.50 8.54
C THR A 190 -0.29 12.07 9.91
N ARG A 191 0.57 12.89 10.53
CA ARG A 191 1.10 12.66 11.89
C ARG A 191 0.00 12.71 12.96
N LEU A 192 -0.92 13.67 12.85
CA LEU A 192 -1.96 13.94 13.86
C LEU A 192 -3.12 12.95 13.79
N THR A 193 -3.65 12.64 12.60
CA THR A 193 -4.76 11.69 12.44
C THR A 193 -4.33 10.23 12.63
N LYS A 194 -3.04 9.93 12.44
CA LYS A 194 -2.46 8.58 12.33
C LYS A 194 -3.02 7.75 11.17
N VAL A 195 -3.87 8.32 10.33
CA VAL A 195 -4.33 7.71 9.08
C VAL A 195 -3.60 8.41 7.94
N ALA A 196 -2.75 7.66 7.25
CA ALA A 196 -2.12 8.13 6.01
C ALA A 196 -3.17 8.16 4.90
N VAL A 197 -4.03 9.18 4.92
CA VAL A 197 -4.90 9.57 3.82
C VAL A 197 -4.18 10.67 3.03
N PRO A 198 -3.58 10.36 1.87
CA PRO A 198 -3.20 11.42 0.94
C PRO A 198 -4.46 12.24 0.63
N VAL A 199 -4.40 13.57 0.79
CA VAL A 199 -5.54 14.45 0.50
C VAL A 199 -6.03 14.15 -0.92
N SER A 200 -7.21 13.55 -1.04
CA SER A 200 -7.55 12.61 -2.14
C SER A 200 -7.20 13.11 -3.54
N GLY A 201 -7.55 14.37 -3.84
CA GLY A 201 -7.25 15.01 -5.13
C GLY A 201 -5.78 15.38 -5.40
N THR A 202 -4.84 15.08 -4.49
CA THR A 202 -3.41 15.39 -4.65
C THR A 202 -2.57 14.16 -5.01
N LEU A 203 -2.99 12.97 -4.57
CA LEU A 203 -2.24 11.71 -4.75
C LEU A 203 -1.84 11.48 -6.22
N VAL A 204 -2.78 11.73 -7.14
CA VAL A 204 -2.63 11.54 -8.60
C VAL A 204 -1.53 12.39 -9.27
N TYR A 205 -0.92 13.34 -8.54
CA TYR A 205 0.23 14.14 -9.00
C TYR A 205 1.52 13.84 -8.24
N MET A 206 1.48 13.09 -7.13
CA MET A 206 2.67 12.80 -6.33
C MET A 206 3.62 11.85 -7.06
N SER A 207 4.93 12.08 -6.91
CA SER A 207 5.93 11.10 -7.33
C SER A 207 5.86 9.82 -6.47
N PRO A 208 6.42 8.69 -6.93
CA PRO A 208 6.52 7.48 -6.10
C PRO A 208 7.23 7.74 -4.77
N GLN A 209 8.33 8.50 -4.80
CA GLN A 209 9.15 8.81 -3.63
C GLN A 209 8.37 9.68 -2.63
N GLN A 210 7.67 10.72 -3.11
CA GLN A 210 6.80 11.54 -2.28
C GLN A 210 5.63 10.73 -1.70
N ALA A 211 5.02 9.84 -2.49
CA ALA A 211 3.93 8.98 -2.03
C ALA A 211 4.39 7.89 -1.03
N MET A 212 5.68 7.53 -1.03
CA MET A 212 6.32 6.69 0.00
C MET A 212 6.81 7.48 1.23
N GLY A 213 6.70 8.81 1.24
CA GLY A 213 7.15 9.66 2.34
C GLY A 213 8.66 9.91 2.39
N GLU A 214 9.37 9.80 1.26
CA GLU A 214 10.79 10.14 1.16
C GLU A 214 11.06 11.65 1.31
N ALA A 215 12.34 12.01 1.50
CA ALA A 215 12.76 13.40 1.65
C ALA A 215 12.50 14.22 0.35
N PRO A 216 11.73 15.33 0.40
CA PRO A 216 11.32 16.07 -0.79
C PRO A 216 12.47 16.57 -1.67
N SER A 217 12.33 16.42 -2.98
CA SER A 217 13.36 16.74 -3.98
C SER A 217 12.83 17.55 -5.16
N VAL A 218 13.73 18.17 -5.91
CA VAL A 218 13.42 18.86 -7.18
C VAL A 218 12.83 17.91 -8.23
N ALA A 219 13.16 16.62 -8.17
CA ALA A 219 12.65 15.60 -9.10
C ALA A 219 11.16 15.28 -8.85
N ASP A 220 10.60 15.65 -7.71
CA ASP A 220 9.18 15.44 -7.38
C ASP A 220 8.30 16.54 -7.98
N ASP A 221 8.78 17.79 -7.96
CA ASP A 221 8.16 18.90 -8.71
C ASP A 221 8.24 18.65 -10.23
N VAL A 222 9.32 18.04 -10.74
CA VAL A 222 9.42 17.60 -12.15
C VAL A 222 8.37 16.54 -12.49
N TYR A 223 8.15 15.55 -11.61
CA TYR A 223 7.10 14.54 -11.80
C TYR A 223 5.70 15.17 -11.77
N SER A 224 5.44 16.03 -10.78
CA SER A 224 4.16 16.73 -10.60
C SER A 224 3.85 17.68 -11.76
N LEU A 225 4.87 18.31 -12.35
CA LEU A 225 4.76 19.08 -13.59
C LEU A 225 4.40 18.16 -14.77
N GLY A 226 5.00 16.98 -14.87
CA GLY A 226 4.63 15.95 -15.84
C GLY A 226 3.16 15.52 -15.72
N ALA A 227 2.70 15.22 -14.51
CA ALA A 227 1.30 14.84 -14.23
C ALA A 227 0.32 15.99 -14.51
N THR A 228 0.69 17.23 -14.16
CA THR A 228 -0.05 18.45 -14.49
C THR A 228 -0.19 18.64 -15.99
N LEU A 229 0.90 18.55 -16.76
CA LEU A 229 0.91 18.63 -18.22
C LEU A 229 0.05 17.54 -18.86
N TYR A 230 0.17 16.30 -18.36
CA TYR A 230 -0.61 15.16 -18.82
C TYR A 230 -2.12 15.40 -18.65
N GLU A 231 -2.57 15.88 -17.49
CA GLU A 231 -3.98 16.19 -17.27
C GLU A 231 -4.46 17.36 -18.11
N LEU A 232 -3.67 18.44 -18.27
CA LEU A 232 -4.05 19.56 -19.11
C LEU A 232 -4.24 19.15 -20.58
N LEU A 233 -3.44 18.19 -21.06
CA LEU A 233 -3.52 17.70 -22.44
C LEU A 233 -4.58 16.61 -22.67
N THR A 234 -4.88 15.76 -21.69
CA THR A 234 -5.80 14.61 -21.85
C THR A 234 -7.13 14.72 -21.09
N GLY A 235 -7.22 15.65 -20.13
CA GLY A 235 -8.39 15.91 -19.29
C GLY A 235 -8.50 15.11 -17.99
N LYS A 236 -7.73 14.01 -17.85
CA LYS A 236 -7.61 13.21 -16.62
C LYS A 236 -6.11 13.02 -16.27
N PRO A 237 -5.71 12.93 -14.99
CA PRO A 237 -4.31 12.70 -14.62
C PRO A 237 -3.81 11.31 -15.10
N PRO A 238 -2.49 11.03 -15.06
CA PRO A 238 -1.92 9.79 -15.58
C PRO A 238 -2.63 8.54 -15.04
N PHE A 239 -2.87 8.52 -13.74
CA PHE A 239 -3.64 7.51 -13.02
C PHE A 239 -4.85 8.19 -12.37
N TYR A 240 -6.05 7.67 -12.61
CA TYR A 240 -7.30 8.34 -12.20
C TYR A 240 -8.45 7.37 -11.80
N ARG A 241 -8.20 6.05 -11.86
CA ARG A 241 -9.13 4.96 -11.49
C ARG A 241 -8.34 3.76 -10.97
N GLY A 242 -8.93 2.93 -10.09
CA GLY A 242 -8.26 1.78 -9.48
C GLY A 242 -7.14 2.18 -8.50
N GLU A 243 -6.22 1.25 -8.22
CA GLU A 243 -5.15 1.44 -7.21
C GLU A 243 -4.11 2.50 -7.60
N ILE A 244 -4.43 3.77 -7.37
CA ILE A 244 -3.61 4.93 -7.75
C ILE A 244 -2.20 4.82 -7.18
N LEU A 245 -2.03 4.45 -5.91
CA LEU A 245 -0.71 4.36 -5.27
C LEU A 245 0.14 3.23 -5.90
N GLN A 246 -0.46 2.08 -6.18
CA GLN A 246 0.21 0.98 -6.88
C GLN A 246 0.61 1.39 -8.30
N GLN A 247 -0.27 2.11 -9.02
CA GLN A 247 -0.02 2.57 -10.38
C GLN A 247 1.09 3.64 -10.45
N ILE A 248 1.08 4.61 -9.52
CA ILE A 248 2.15 5.58 -9.33
C ILE A 248 3.48 4.85 -9.14
N ASN A 249 3.53 3.81 -8.30
CA ASN A 249 4.78 3.10 -7.99
C ASN A 249 5.25 2.14 -9.09
N HIS A 250 4.34 1.46 -9.82
CA HIS A 250 4.71 0.27 -10.60
C HIS A 250 4.17 0.19 -12.03
N VAL A 251 3.22 1.05 -12.45
CA VAL A 251 2.59 0.97 -13.78
C VAL A 251 3.04 2.14 -14.66
N GLU A 252 3.55 1.88 -15.86
CA GLU A 252 3.83 2.96 -16.81
C GLU A 252 2.52 3.64 -17.27
N PRO A 253 2.42 4.97 -17.28
CA PRO A 253 1.21 5.64 -17.74
C PRO A 253 1.05 5.48 -19.26
N PRO A 254 -0.18 5.27 -19.77
CA PRO A 254 -0.41 5.24 -21.21
C PRO A 254 -0.07 6.61 -21.81
N SER A 255 0.30 6.63 -23.09
CA SER A 255 0.71 7.84 -23.80
C SER A 255 -0.39 8.92 -23.81
N VAL A 256 0.00 10.18 -24.05
CA VAL A 256 -0.95 11.30 -24.17
C VAL A 256 -1.88 11.09 -25.37
N ALA A 257 -1.36 10.58 -26.49
CA ALA A 257 -2.13 10.16 -27.64
C ALA A 257 -3.03 8.94 -27.34
N GLU A 258 -2.52 7.90 -26.66
CA GLU A 258 -3.30 6.72 -26.26
C GLU A 258 -4.47 7.10 -25.35
N ARG A 259 -4.24 7.93 -24.33
CA ARG A 259 -5.29 8.40 -23.41
C ARG A 259 -6.26 9.37 -24.08
N ARG A 260 -5.83 10.23 -25.02
CA ARG A 260 -6.75 11.02 -25.85
C ARG A 260 -7.66 10.10 -26.68
N ALA A 261 -7.15 8.98 -27.20
CA ALA A 261 -7.94 8.00 -27.93
C ALA A 261 -8.91 7.20 -27.00
N GLU A 262 -8.43 6.74 -25.84
CA GLU A 262 -9.23 6.08 -24.77
C GLU A 262 -10.46 6.92 -24.40
N LEU A 263 -10.25 8.22 -24.15
CA LEU A 263 -11.28 9.16 -23.73
C LEU A 263 -12.09 9.77 -24.88
N GLY A 264 -11.82 9.38 -26.14
CA GLY A 264 -12.51 9.91 -27.32
C GLY A 264 -12.29 11.41 -27.58
N VAL A 265 -11.19 11.99 -27.06
CA VAL A 265 -10.86 13.41 -27.14
C VAL A 265 -10.51 13.79 -28.58
N LYS A 266 -11.47 14.41 -29.27
CA LYS A 266 -11.29 14.95 -30.62
C LYS A 266 -10.78 16.39 -30.52
N ARG A 267 -9.57 16.63 -31.03
CA ARG A 267 -9.00 17.96 -31.27
C ARG A 267 -8.35 17.97 -32.65
N ASP A 268 -8.47 19.09 -33.36
CA ASP A 268 -7.95 19.24 -34.72
C ASP A 268 -6.41 19.31 -34.77
N SER A 269 -5.76 19.56 -33.64
CA SER A 269 -4.30 19.64 -33.50
C SER A 269 -3.77 18.47 -32.65
N PRO A 270 -2.82 17.66 -33.17
CA PRO A 270 -2.14 16.64 -32.38
C PRO A 270 -1.17 17.27 -31.37
N VAL A 271 -0.85 16.54 -30.32
CA VAL A 271 0.24 16.94 -29.41
C VAL A 271 1.57 16.70 -30.15
N PRO A 272 2.51 17.68 -30.20
CA PRO A 272 3.81 17.47 -30.84
C PRO A 272 4.61 16.39 -30.10
N GLY A 273 5.30 15.51 -30.83
CA GLY A 273 6.03 14.38 -30.22
C GLY A 273 7.00 14.77 -29.10
N GLY A 274 7.73 15.88 -29.25
CA GLY A 274 8.63 16.39 -28.21
C GLY A 274 7.93 16.85 -26.91
N TRP A 275 6.63 17.16 -26.93
CA TRP A 275 5.83 17.37 -25.73
C TRP A 275 5.45 16.05 -25.08
N GLU A 276 5.00 15.07 -25.86
CA GLU A 276 4.63 13.73 -25.36
C GLU A 276 5.84 12.98 -24.78
N GLU A 277 6.99 12.97 -25.47
CA GLU A 277 8.27 12.45 -24.99
C GLU A 277 8.73 13.12 -23.69
N THR A 278 8.52 14.44 -23.56
CA THR A 278 8.92 15.17 -22.36
C THR A 278 7.99 14.89 -21.18
N VAL A 279 6.67 14.79 -21.40
CA VAL A 279 5.70 14.39 -20.39
C VAL A 279 5.99 12.98 -19.89
N ALA A 280 6.23 12.02 -20.79
CA ALA A 280 6.62 10.66 -20.44
C ALA A 280 7.92 10.62 -19.62
N ALA A 281 8.95 11.37 -20.02
CA ALA A 281 10.21 11.45 -19.27
C ALA A 281 10.04 12.07 -17.87
N CYS A 282 9.13 13.02 -17.67
CA CYS A 282 8.84 13.57 -16.35
C CYS A 282 8.17 12.53 -15.42
N LEU A 283 7.35 11.63 -15.99
CA LEU A 283 6.60 10.60 -15.26
C LEU A 283 7.40 9.32 -14.98
N ALA A 284 8.72 9.30 -15.24
CA ALA A 284 9.60 8.17 -14.94
C ALA A 284 9.61 7.85 -13.43
N LYS A 285 9.63 6.55 -13.10
CA LYS A 285 9.52 6.05 -11.72
C LYS A 285 10.76 6.38 -10.90
N GLU A 286 11.93 6.13 -11.47
CA GLU A 286 13.22 6.49 -10.88
C GLU A 286 13.50 8.00 -11.06
N PRO A 287 13.88 8.75 -10.01
CA PRO A 287 14.17 10.17 -10.11
C PRO A 287 15.34 10.49 -11.06
N GLY A 288 16.28 9.56 -11.23
CA GLY A 288 17.46 9.71 -12.08
C GLY A 288 17.18 9.68 -13.60
N ASP A 289 16.05 9.10 -14.01
CA ASP A 289 15.63 9.03 -15.42
C ASP A 289 14.80 10.26 -15.85
N ARG A 290 14.33 11.06 -14.88
CA ARG A 290 13.60 12.31 -15.12
C ARG A 290 14.53 13.41 -15.67
N PRO A 291 14.01 14.44 -16.36
CA PRO A 291 14.76 15.66 -16.64
C PRO A 291 15.33 16.27 -15.36
N VAL A 292 16.64 16.57 -15.35
CA VAL A 292 17.39 16.97 -14.14
C VAL A 292 16.93 18.26 -13.45
N SER A 293 16.09 19.07 -14.13
CA SER A 293 15.45 20.25 -13.59
C SER A 293 14.24 20.65 -14.44
N VAL A 294 13.34 21.46 -13.87
CA VAL A 294 12.23 22.09 -14.61
C VAL A 294 12.73 23.01 -15.75
N THR A 295 13.93 23.58 -15.64
CA THR A 295 14.58 24.30 -16.75
C THR A 295 14.85 23.36 -17.93
N ALA A 296 15.36 22.14 -17.67
CA ALA A 296 15.57 21.13 -18.70
C ALA A 296 14.26 20.57 -19.29
N VAL A 297 13.16 20.57 -18.53
CA VAL A 297 11.80 20.31 -19.07
C VAL A 297 11.44 21.40 -20.09
N TRP A 298 11.53 22.68 -19.69
CA TRP A 298 11.14 23.81 -20.54
C TRP A 298 11.98 23.92 -21.82
N GLU A 299 13.27 23.62 -21.76
CA GLU A 299 14.14 23.54 -22.93
C GLU A 299 13.64 22.52 -23.96
N ARG A 300 13.28 21.30 -23.52
CA ARG A 300 12.74 20.25 -24.42
C ARG A 300 11.40 20.67 -25.04
N LEU A 301 10.46 21.16 -24.22
CA LEU A 301 9.15 21.65 -24.67
C LEU A 301 9.26 22.82 -25.66
N SER A 302 10.32 23.63 -25.55
CA SER A 302 10.58 24.77 -26.44
C SER A 302 11.26 24.36 -27.76
N GLN A 303 12.17 23.37 -27.73
CA GLN A 303 12.95 22.93 -28.89
C GLN A 303 12.13 22.11 -29.90
N GLY A 304 11.07 21.42 -29.47
CA GLY A 304 10.16 20.64 -30.34
C GLY A 304 9.38 21.46 -31.39
N SER A 305 9.62 22.76 -31.50
CA SER A 305 8.90 23.71 -32.35
C SER A 305 9.50 23.92 -33.74
N VAL A 306 10.62 23.25 -34.10
CA VAL A 306 11.41 23.57 -35.32
C VAL A 306 11.95 22.30 -36.03
N ALA A 307 11.07 21.40 -36.51
CA ALA A 307 11.53 20.20 -37.24
C ALA A 307 10.59 19.63 -38.33
N GLU A 308 9.57 20.34 -38.82
CA GLU A 308 8.70 19.81 -39.90
C GLU A 308 8.95 20.46 -41.28
N THR A 309 10.16 20.28 -41.82
CA THR A 309 10.46 20.17 -43.26
C THR A 309 11.94 19.83 -43.47
N THR A 310 12.25 18.55 -43.72
CA THR A 310 13.13 18.10 -44.83
C THR A 310 13.18 16.58 -44.91
N ALA A 311 13.24 16.03 -46.13
CA ALA A 311 13.26 14.59 -46.39
C ALA A 311 14.63 13.95 -46.04
N PRO A 312 14.67 12.65 -45.66
CA PRO A 312 15.87 12.03 -45.08
C PRO A 312 17.01 11.81 -46.08
N LYS A 313 18.25 11.80 -45.58
CA LYS A 313 19.45 11.33 -46.29
C LYS A 313 20.17 10.23 -45.50
N ALA A 314 20.70 9.26 -46.23
CA ALA A 314 21.33 8.05 -45.70
C ALA A 314 22.67 8.33 -44.96
N PRO A 315 23.07 7.45 -44.01
CA PRO A 315 24.25 7.67 -43.17
C PRO A 315 25.58 7.51 -43.92
N MET A 316 26.54 8.38 -43.64
CA MET A 316 27.92 8.27 -44.12
C MET A 316 28.85 7.66 -43.06
N ARG A 317 29.94 7.02 -43.53
CA ARG A 317 30.90 6.29 -42.69
C ARG A 317 31.72 7.20 -41.77
N LYS A 318 32.17 6.64 -40.64
CA LYS A 318 33.23 7.22 -39.80
C LYS A 318 34.54 7.40 -40.60
N PRO A 319 35.27 8.51 -40.44
CA PRO A 319 36.67 8.62 -40.87
C PRO A 319 37.62 7.93 -39.89
N GLU A 320 38.84 7.68 -40.35
CA GLU A 320 39.88 6.91 -39.66
C GLU A 320 40.96 7.83 -39.03
N LYS A 321 41.78 7.31 -38.11
CA LYS A 321 42.82 8.09 -37.41
C LYS A 321 44.07 8.32 -38.27
N PRO A 322 44.80 9.41 -38.02
CA PRO A 322 46.26 9.45 -38.13
C PRO A 322 46.96 9.27 -36.77
N GLU A 323 48.01 8.46 -36.76
CA GLU A 323 49.14 8.46 -35.81
C GLU A 323 50.30 9.26 -36.47
N THR A 324 51.34 9.80 -35.83
CA THR A 324 51.91 9.82 -34.46
C THR A 324 52.89 11.01 -34.36
N GLU A 325 53.19 11.53 -33.16
CA GLU A 325 54.58 11.66 -32.63
C GLU A 325 54.59 12.05 -31.13
N ARG A 326 55.77 12.30 -30.53
CA ARG A 326 56.04 12.09 -29.08
C ARG A 326 56.52 13.32 -28.29
N ASP A 327 56.66 13.08 -26.97
CA ASP A 327 57.56 13.67 -25.94
C ASP A 327 56.89 14.58 -24.89
N GLU A 328 57.21 14.54 -23.59
CA GLU A 328 57.87 13.52 -22.74
C GLU A 328 57.48 13.72 -21.25
N THR A 329 57.82 12.77 -20.34
CA THR A 329 57.56 12.77 -18.87
C THR A 329 56.07 12.66 -18.45
N GLY A 330 55.62 12.16 -17.29
CA GLY A 330 56.20 11.45 -16.12
C GLY A 330 55.21 11.50 -14.94
N TRP A 331 55.11 10.59 -13.94
CA TRP A 331 55.71 9.27 -13.70
C TRP A 331 54.89 8.50 -12.61
N LYS A 332 54.20 7.39 -12.98
CA LYS A 332 53.70 6.28 -12.11
C LYS A 332 52.55 6.62 -11.11
N ARG A 333 51.63 5.71 -10.73
CA ARG A 333 51.77 4.28 -10.35
C ARG A 333 50.70 3.33 -10.95
N LYS A 334 51.09 2.06 -11.14
CA LYS A 334 50.28 0.82 -11.24
C LYS A 334 51.07 -0.31 -10.52
N PRO A 335 50.43 -1.42 -10.08
CA PRO A 335 50.29 -2.63 -10.92
C PRO A 335 48.80 -2.94 -11.21
N VAL A 336 48.36 -3.38 -12.39
CA VAL A 336 48.63 -4.64 -13.15
C VAL A 336 47.82 -5.83 -12.63
N LEU A 337 46.78 -6.18 -13.39
CA LEU A 337 46.15 -7.50 -13.41
C LEU A 337 47.07 -8.48 -14.15
N ILE A 338 47.15 -9.73 -13.70
CA ILE A 338 47.71 -10.84 -14.49
C ILE A 338 46.55 -11.60 -15.15
N ALA A 339 46.69 -11.94 -16.42
CA ALA A 339 45.65 -12.59 -17.21
C ALA A 339 45.66 -14.12 -17.07
N LEU A 340 44.47 -14.70 -17.17
CA LEU A 340 44.15 -16.00 -17.80
C LEU A 340 45.34 -16.97 -18.01
N GLY A 341 45.50 -17.94 -17.10
CA GLY A 341 46.64 -18.87 -17.10
C GLY A 341 46.34 -20.29 -16.59
N GLY A 342 45.07 -20.70 -16.52
CA GLY A 342 44.66 -22.09 -16.27
C GLY A 342 44.04 -22.37 -14.89
N LEU A 343 42.75 -22.75 -14.90
CA LEU A 343 42.16 -23.76 -13.99
C LEU A 343 40.74 -24.17 -14.45
N VAL A 344 40.57 -24.48 -15.74
CA VAL A 344 39.31 -24.98 -16.35
C VAL A 344 39.04 -26.47 -15.96
N ALA A 345 39.73 -26.99 -14.95
CA ALA A 345 39.90 -28.42 -14.71
C ALA A 345 39.18 -28.99 -13.46
N VAL A 346 38.45 -28.18 -12.68
CA VAL A 346 37.83 -28.63 -11.41
C VAL A 346 36.33 -28.31 -11.32
N GLY A 347 35.87 -27.14 -11.79
CA GLY A 347 34.47 -26.71 -11.62
C GLY A 347 33.41 -27.55 -12.35
N LEU A 348 33.79 -28.24 -13.44
CA LEU A 348 32.84 -28.95 -14.31
C LEU A 348 32.42 -30.35 -13.82
N VAL A 349 33.00 -30.85 -12.73
CA VAL A 349 32.70 -32.21 -12.22
C VAL A 349 31.46 -32.25 -11.33
N VAL A 350 31.14 -31.16 -10.62
CA VAL A 350 30.09 -31.15 -9.58
C VAL A 350 28.68 -30.81 -10.13
N TRP A 351 28.60 -30.14 -11.29
CA TRP A 351 27.32 -29.65 -11.83
C TRP A 351 26.59 -30.65 -12.76
N GLY A 352 27.32 -31.58 -13.38
CA GLY A 352 26.78 -32.45 -14.44
C GLY A 352 26.06 -33.73 -13.99
N ALA A 353 25.96 -34.02 -12.69
CA ALA A 353 25.58 -35.35 -12.18
C ALA A 353 24.17 -35.44 -11.53
N ILE A 354 23.46 -34.32 -11.37
CA ILE A 354 22.30 -34.25 -10.45
C ILE A 354 20.93 -33.99 -11.14
N HIS A 355 20.88 -33.58 -12.41
CA HIS A 355 19.60 -33.34 -13.11
C HIS A 355 19.55 -33.88 -14.55
N LEU A 356 18.41 -34.53 -14.86
CA LEU A 356 18.05 -35.23 -16.11
C LEU A 356 18.97 -36.42 -16.46
N GLY A 357 18.56 -37.70 -16.45
CA GLY A 357 17.28 -38.33 -16.11
C GLY A 357 16.47 -38.82 -17.31
N GLN A 358 15.98 -40.07 -17.28
CA GLN A 358 14.80 -40.56 -18.02
C GLN A 358 14.44 -42.02 -17.67
N SER A 359 13.13 -42.32 -17.75
CA SER A 359 12.51 -43.66 -17.81
C SER A 359 13.02 -44.48 -19.02
N HIS A 360 12.98 -45.83 -19.07
CA HIS A 360 11.79 -46.67 -18.89
C HIS A 360 12.07 -48.20 -18.75
N ARG A 361 11.13 -48.90 -18.12
CA ARG A 361 10.75 -50.35 -18.22
C ARG A 361 11.48 -51.27 -19.23
N SER A 362 12.03 -52.38 -18.71
CA SER A 362 11.64 -53.79 -19.04
C SER A 362 12.46 -54.76 -18.18
N GLY A 363 12.02 -55.97 -17.78
CA GLY A 363 10.74 -56.64 -17.99
C GLY A 363 10.93 -58.15 -18.30
N GLY A 364 10.79 -59.03 -17.30
CA GLY A 364 10.93 -60.49 -17.48
C GLY A 364 10.95 -61.28 -16.16
N ALA A 365 9.90 -62.06 -15.92
CA ALA A 365 9.73 -63.04 -14.82
C ALA A 365 9.69 -64.48 -15.47
N PRO A 366 9.36 -65.60 -14.79
CA PRO A 366 9.01 -65.86 -13.39
C PRO A 366 10.02 -66.87 -12.74
N GLU A 367 9.76 -67.87 -11.87
CA GLU A 367 8.56 -68.51 -11.28
C GLU A 367 8.94 -69.37 -10.03
N VAL A 368 7.93 -69.91 -9.32
CA VAL A 368 7.99 -70.97 -8.26
C VAL A 368 8.74 -70.58 -6.96
N GLU A 369 8.17 -70.33 -5.77
CA GLU A 369 7.07 -70.95 -4.96
C GLU A 369 7.53 -72.06 -3.97
N LYS A 370 7.61 -71.76 -2.65
CA LYS A 370 6.85 -72.46 -1.55
C LYS A 370 7.14 -72.01 -0.10
N SER A 371 6.18 -72.32 0.77
CA SER A 371 6.09 -72.18 2.26
C SER A 371 6.30 -73.58 2.94
N PRO A 372 5.99 -73.87 4.23
CA PRO A 372 5.66 -73.07 5.44
C PRO A 372 6.79 -73.23 6.50
N ASP A 373 6.69 -73.29 7.85
CA ASP A 373 5.71 -73.21 8.99
C ASP A 373 6.56 -72.61 10.18
N ASP A 374 6.11 -72.03 11.32
CA ASP A 374 4.96 -72.13 12.26
C ASP A 374 5.21 -72.99 13.54
N ARG A 375 4.82 -72.41 14.70
CA ARG A 375 4.68 -72.92 16.10
C ARG A 375 5.89 -73.28 16.98
N SER A 376 5.77 -72.86 18.24
CA SER A 376 6.53 -73.28 19.43
C SER A 376 6.13 -74.69 19.94
N PRO A 377 6.82 -75.28 20.94
CA PRO A 377 6.33 -75.08 22.32
C PRO A 377 7.37 -75.16 23.48
N SER A 378 6.85 -74.84 24.68
CA SER A 378 7.18 -75.39 26.02
C SER A 378 8.54 -75.12 26.68
N GLU A 379 8.49 -74.21 27.68
CA GLU A 379 8.68 -74.46 29.12
C GLU A 379 9.88 -75.29 29.68
N LYS A 380 10.44 -74.77 30.78
CA LYS A 380 11.02 -75.50 31.96
C LYS A 380 12.22 -76.43 31.66
N ALA A 381 13.40 -76.28 32.30
CA ALA A 381 13.68 -75.67 33.59
C ALA A 381 15.19 -75.41 33.80
N ARG A 382 15.51 -74.69 34.90
CA ARG A 382 16.75 -74.76 35.70
C ARG A 382 18.08 -75.00 34.97
N MET A 383 18.94 -73.99 35.00
CA MET A 383 20.28 -74.17 35.58
C MET A 383 20.72 -72.90 36.31
N GLU A 384 21.33 -73.06 37.48
CA GLU A 384 21.85 -71.95 38.28
C GLU A 384 23.29 -71.61 37.87
N ALA A 385 23.64 -70.33 38.03
CA ALA A 385 24.98 -69.81 38.26
C ALA A 385 26.17 -70.42 37.47
N VAL A 386 26.51 -69.77 36.35
CA VAL A 386 27.90 -69.33 36.16
C VAL A 386 27.90 -67.82 36.08
N ALA A 387 28.11 -67.16 37.23
CA ALA A 387 28.35 -65.73 37.28
C ALA A 387 29.78 -65.45 36.82
N VAL A 388 29.97 -65.28 35.51
CA VAL A 388 31.21 -64.69 34.97
C VAL A 388 31.32 -63.27 35.55
N PRO A 389 32.44 -62.87 36.17
CA PRO A 389 32.58 -61.51 36.64
C PRO A 389 32.58 -60.55 35.44
N VAL A 390 31.65 -59.58 35.44
CA VAL A 390 31.48 -58.58 34.37
C VAL A 390 32.74 -57.73 34.14
N ALA A 391 33.67 -57.72 35.11
CA ALA A 391 34.94 -56.98 35.14
C ALA A 391 36.01 -57.42 34.10
N ALA A 392 35.65 -58.15 33.04
CA ALA A 392 36.56 -58.57 31.97
C ALA A 392 35.98 -58.43 30.55
N LEU A 393 34.80 -57.82 30.40
CA LEU A 393 34.29 -57.36 29.11
C LEU A 393 34.77 -55.92 28.92
N GLY A 394 35.57 -55.66 27.88
CA GLY A 394 36.08 -54.32 27.59
C GLY A 394 34.94 -53.34 27.27
N PRO A 395 35.11 -52.04 27.56
CA PRO A 395 34.08 -51.04 27.28
C PRO A 395 33.71 -51.08 25.80
N ALA A 396 32.42 -51.08 25.52
CA ALA A 396 31.89 -50.95 24.17
C ALA A 396 31.76 -49.46 23.83
N THR A 397 32.06 -49.08 22.59
CA THR A 397 31.96 -47.69 22.13
C THR A 397 30.63 -47.47 21.42
N LEU A 398 29.94 -46.39 21.77
CA LEU A 398 28.75 -45.93 21.07
C LEU A 398 29.05 -44.59 20.40
N GLU A 399 28.93 -44.52 19.07
CA GLU A 399 29.20 -43.32 18.27
C GLU A 399 27.90 -42.69 17.75
N ILE A 400 27.56 -41.52 18.27
CA ILE A 400 26.21 -40.94 18.13
C ILE A 400 26.24 -39.69 17.25
N GLY A 401 25.47 -39.71 16.17
CA GLY A 401 25.29 -38.59 15.26
C GLY A 401 23.91 -37.95 15.38
N SER A 402 23.81 -36.69 14.95
CA SER A 402 22.52 -36.06 14.64
C SER A 402 22.62 -35.17 13.40
N ASP A 403 21.55 -35.15 12.61
CA ASP A 403 21.36 -34.21 11.50
C ASP A 403 20.03 -33.47 11.69
N PRO A 404 20.03 -32.14 11.91
CA PRO A 404 21.22 -31.29 12.11
C PRO A 404 21.99 -31.62 13.40
N ALA A 405 23.25 -31.17 13.44
CA ALA A 405 24.08 -31.28 14.65
C ALA A 405 23.53 -30.41 15.80
N GLY A 406 23.87 -30.79 17.04
CA GLY A 406 23.42 -30.12 18.26
C GLY A 406 22.28 -30.83 19.02
N ALA A 407 22.01 -32.11 18.75
CA ALA A 407 21.08 -32.89 19.58
C ALA A 407 21.71 -33.26 20.93
N MET A 408 20.97 -33.03 22.01
CA MET A 408 21.30 -33.49 23.36
C MET A 408 20.95 -34.97 23.48
N ILE A 409 21.88 -35.78 23.98
CA ILE A 409 21.75 -37.23 24.04
C ILE A 409 21.68 -37.71 25.49
N LEU A 410 20.69 -38.55 25.76
CA LEU A 410 20.54 -39.31 26.99
C LEU A 410 20.75 -40.80 26.68
N VAL A 411 21.42 -41.52 27.58
CA VAL A 411 21.50 -42.98 27.60
C VAL A 411 20.92 -43.48 28.91
N ASP A 412 19.97 -44.42 28.84
CA ASP A 412 19.23 -44.98 29.99
C ASP A 412 18.64 -43.90 30.91
N GLY A 413 18.17 -42.79 30.31
CA GLY A 413 17.60 -41.63 31.01
C GLY A 413 18.62 -40.64 31.62
N LYS A 414 19.92 -40.87 31.46
CA LYS A 414 20.99 -39.96 31.91
C LYS A 414 21.61 -39.21 30.72
N GLU A 415 21.69 -37.89 30.82
CA GLU A 415 22.41 -37.06 29.84
C GLU A 415 23.91 -37.41 29.78
N ILE A 416 24.44 -37.58 28.57
CA ILE A 416 25.86 -37.89 28.31
C ILE A 416 26.59 -36.81 27.52
N GLY A 417 25.88 -35.90 26.85
CA GLY A 417 26.46 -34.80 26.07
C GLY A 417 25.57 -34.34 24.91
N THR A 418 26.14 -33.50 24.05
CA THR A 418 25.49 -32.97 22.85
C THR A 418 26.35 -33.25 21.62
N VAL A 419 25.74 -33.69 20.51
CA VAL A 419 26.45 -33.96 19.25
C VAL A 419 27.01 -32.66 18.68
N SER A 420 28.31 -32.61 18.42
CA SER A 420 29.02 -31.40 17.96
C SER A 420 28.99 -31.25 16.44
N GLY A 421 29.18 -30.02 15.94
CA GLY A 421 29.09 -29.68 14.52
C GLY A 421 30.23 -30.26 13.67
N GLY A 422 30.13 -31.54 13.32
CA GLY A 422 31.07 -32.27 12.45
C GLY A 422 31.58 -33.60 13.01
N ASP A 423 31.40 -33.84 14.32
CA ASP A 423 31.94 -35.00 15.03
C ASP A 423 30.84 -35.84 15.70
N LEU A 424 31.00 -37.17 15.65
CA LEU A 424 30.14 -38.10 16.39
C LEU A 424 30.45 -38.02 17.90
N LEU A 425 29.41 -37.92 18.73
CA LEU A 425 29.54 -38.01 20.18
C LEU A 425 29.87 -39.46 20.56
N LYS A 426 31.09 -39.71 21.04
CA LYS A 426 31.54 -41.05 21.46
C LYS A 426 31.36 -41.23 22.96
N HIS A 427 30.80 -42.37 23.38
CA HIS A 427 30.63 -42.72 24.79
C HIS A 427 31.00 -44.18 25.04
N GLU A 428 31.71 -44.46 26.14
CA GLU A 428 32.03 -45.82 26.59
C GLU A 428 30.92 -46.35 27.49
N LEU A 429 30.43 -47.55 27.20
CA LEU A 429 29.35 -48.23 27.91
C LEU A 429 29.73 -49.68 28.22
N ALA A 430 28.94 -50.33 29.08
CA ALA A 430 29.03 -51.76 29.28
C ALA A 430 28.50 -52.52 28.05
N ALA A 431 28.89 -53.79 27.90
CA ALA A 431 28.20 -54.68 26.96
C ALA A 431 26.78 -54.96 27.49
N GLY A 432 25.75 -54.72 26.67
CA GLY A 432 24.36 -54.70 27.13
C GLY A 432 23.40 -54.06 26.12
N SER A 433 22.14 -53.94 26.53
CA SER A 433 21.12 -53.22 25.75
C SER A 433 20.78 -51.90 26.44
N HIS A 434 20.91 -50.81 25.70
CA HIS A 434 20.80 -49.43 26.20
C HIS A 434 19.74 -48.65 25.42
N GLU A 435 18.95 -47.83 26.10
CA GLU A 435 18.05 -46.89 25.43
C GLU A 435 18.76 -45.55 25.19
N VAL A 436 18.90 -45.18 23.91
CA VAL A 436 19.47 -43.90 23.47
C VAL A 436 18.34 -42.97 23.08
N GLU A 437 18.19 -41.84 23.77
CA GLU A 437 17.21 -40.80 23.48
C GLU A 437 17.90 -39.53 23.00
N ALA A 438 17.55 -39.05 21.80
CA ALA A 438 18.02 -37.79 21.24
C ALA A 438 16.92 -36.73 21.30
N ARG A 439 17.26 -35.55 21.83
CA ARG A 439 16.39 -34.36 21.89
C ARG A 439 17.02 -33.21 21.12
N TYR A 440 16.27 -32.64 20.18
CA TYR A 440 16.71 -31.48 19.39
C TYR A 440 15.68 -30.35 19.45
N ARG A 441 15.94 -29.36 20.31
CA ARG A 441 15.07 -28.18 20.50
C ARG A 441 13.58 -28.56 20.64
N SER A 442 12.73 -28.00 19.78
CA SER A 442 11.28 -28.19 19.72
C SER A 442 10.83 -29.44 18.94
N TRP A 443 11.74 -30.28 18.42
CA TRP A 443 11.36 -31.53 17.72
C TRP A 443 10.96 -32.64 18.70
N PRO A 444 10.06 -33.56 18.29
CA PRO A 444 9.77 -34.78 19.04
C PRO A 444 11.03 -35.59 19.36
N ALA A 445 11.18 -36.00 20.62
CA ALA A 445 12.32 -36.80 21.06
C ALA A 445 12.33 -38.18 20.38
N GLN A 446 13.48 -38.58 19.85
CA GLN A 446 13.65 -39.88 19.20
C GLN A 446 14.34 -40.85 20.15
N LYS A 447 13.75 -42.05 20.34
CA LYS A 447 14.32 -43.15 21.13
C LYS A 447 14.74 -44.29 20.21
N ARG A 448 15.90 -44.91 20.49
CA ARG A 448 16.36 -46.15 19.86
C ARG A 448 17.05 -47.04 20.90
N THR A 449 16.73 -48.32 20.89
CA THR A 449 17.47 -49.32 21.66
C THR A 449 18.68 -49.79 20.86
N VAL A 450 19.87 -49.72 21.45
CA VAL A 450 21.11 -50.24 20.86
C VAL A 450 21.62 -51.39 21.70
N ALA A 451 22.10 -52.45 21.06
CA ALA A 451 22.76 -53.58 21.71
C ALA A 451 24.28 -53.49 21.45
N LEU A 452 25.07 -53.52 22.52
CA LEU A 452 26.52 -53.37 22.48
C LEU A 452 27.21 -54.69 22.87
N GLU A 453 28.03 -55.21 21.96
CA GLU A 453 28.93 -56.34 22.24
C GLU A 453 30.23 -55.88 22.90
N ALA A 454 30.86 -56.76 23.68
CA ALA A 454 32.04 -56.44 24.50
C ALA A 454 33.26 -56.07 23.65
N GLY A 455 33.80 -54.87 23.85
CA GLY A 455 34.88 -54.32 23.01
C GLY A 455 34.46 -54.02 21.56
N GLY A 456 33.16 -54.09 21.24
CA GLY A 456 32.60 -53.68 19.96
C GLY A 456 32.41 -52.16 19.87
N SER A 457 32.03 -51.70 18.68
CA SER A 457 31.63 -50.31 18.45
C SER A 457 30.40 -50.27 17.56
N GLU A 458 29.35 -49.58 18.01
CA GLU A 458 28.12 -49.35 17.26
C GLU A 458 27.92 -47.86 16.97
N SER A 459 27.18 -47.54 15.91
CA SER A 459 26.83 -46.15 15.60
C SER A 459 25.34 -45.96 15.35
N VAL A 460 24.80 -44.86 15.89
CA VAL A 460 23.40 -44.48 15.76
C VAL A 460 23.30 -43.01 15.37
N ASN A 461 22.60 -42.75 14.25
CA ASN A 461 22.37 -41.39 13.76
C ASN A 461 20.89 -41.01 13.86
N PHE A 462 20.62 -39.83 14.41
CA PHE A 462 19.27 -39.28 14.60
C PHE A 462 19.03 -38.12 13.64
N ALA A 463 18.18 -38.34 12.63
CA ALA A 463 17.80 -37.31 11.66
C ALA A 463 16.48 -36.66 12.09
N PHE A 464 16.46 -35.32 12.21
CA PHE A 464 15.27 -34.54 12.54
C PHE A 464 14.78 -33.80 11.30
N GLU A 465 13.59 -34.17 10.81
CA GLU A 465 13.10 -33.67 9.52
C GLU A 465 12.86 -32.16 9.54
N PRO A 466 13.35 -31.40 8.53
CA PRO A 466 13.19 -29.95 8.51
C PRO A 466 11.74 -29.57 8.22
N VAL A 467 11.25 -28.57 8.94
CA VAL A 467 10.00 -27.88 8.61
C VAL A 467 10.19 -27.06 7.33
N ARG A 468 9.21 -27.12 6.43
CA ARG A 468 9.13 -26.27 5.24
C ARG A 468 7.70 -25.79 5.03
N VAL A 469 7.55 -24.61 4.48
CA VAL A 469 6.24 -23.98 4.27
C VAL A 469 6.34 -22.95 3.17
N ARG A 470 5.42 -23.02 2.21
CA ARG A 470 5.25 -21.97 1.21
C ARG A 470 4.25 -20.95 1.72
N VAL A 471 4.57 -19.67 1.64
CA VAL A 471 3.66 -18.58 1.99
C VAL A 471 3.41 -17.74 0.73
N GLU A 472 2.15 -17.60 0.35
CA GLU A 472 1.66 -16.88 -0.82
C GLU A 472 0.64 -15.82 -0.37
N SER A 473 0.51 -14.75 -1.14
CA SER A 473 -0.61 -13.83 -0.96
C SER A 473 -1.18 -13.38 -2.29
N ASP A 474 -2.45 -12.97 -2.26
CA ASP A 474 -3.12 -12.30 -3.37
C ASP A 474 -3.59 -10.93 -2.88
N PRO A 475 -2.96 -9.81 -3.30
CA PRO A 475 -1.82 -9.71 -4.22
C PRO A 475 -0.48 -10.23 -3.66
N ASN A 476 0.44 -10.59 -4.56
CA ASN A 476 1.78 -11.14 -4.23
C ASN A 476 2.80 -10.04 -3.89
N GLY A 477 3.64 -10.30 -2.89
CA GLY A 477 4.75 -9.43 -2.45
C GLY A 477 4.62 -8.93 -1.01
N ALA A 478 3.60 -9.38 -0.26
CA ALA A 478 3.40 -9.05 1.14
C ALA A 478 4.56 -9.51 2.01
N GLU A 479 4.98 -8.66 2.95
CA GLU A 479 6.06 -8.93 3.87
C GLU A 479 5.61 -9.87 5.00
N VAL A 480 6.15 -11.08 4.99
CA VAL A 480 5.88 -12.10 6.01
C VAL A 480 6.72 -11.79 7.24
N ARG A 481 6.07 -11.49 8.36
CA ARG A 481 6.68 -11.21 9.66
C ARG A 481 6.32 -12.29 10.68
N ASP A 482 7.26 -12.62 11.54
CA ASP A 482 7.00 -13.38 12.76
C ASP A 482 6.20 -12.52 13.76
N GLY A 483 4.98 -12.94 14.09
CA GLY A 483 4.04 -12.16 14.91
C GLY A 483 4.39 -12.08 16.40
N ALA A 484 5.38 -12.85 16.87
CA ALA A 484 5.85 -12.80 18.26
C ALA A 484 7.07 -11.85 18.42
N SER A 485 7.89 -11.70 17.39
CA SER A 485 9.13 -10.92 17.40
C SER A 485 9.17 -9.72 16.45
N GLY A 486 8.16 -9.57 15.59
CA GLY A 486 8.11 -8.56 14.52
C GLY A 486 9.12 -8.79 13.38
N LYS A 487 9.88 -9.89 13.43
CA LYS A 487 11.01 -10.13 12.52
C LYS A 487 10.53 -10.49 11.11
N VAL A 488 11.01 -9.76 10.11
CA VAL A 488 10.79 -10.06 8.69
C VAL A 488 11.44 -11.41 8.33
N LEU A 489 10.65 -12.29 7.70
CA LEU A 489 11.04 -13.60 7.18
C LEU A 489 11.25 -13.55 5.66
N GLY A 490 10.56 -12.65 4.96
CA GLY A 490 10.73 -12.37 3.52
C GLY A 490 9.48 -11.73 2.92
N LYS A 491 9.31 -11.81 1.59
CA LYS A 491 8.13 -11.35 0.86
C LYS A 491 7.52 -12.47 0.01
N THR A 492 6.20 -12.55 -0.07
CA THR A 492 5.48 -13.59 -0.83
C THR A 492 5.69 -13.46 -2.36
N PRO A 493 5.59 -14.55 -3.14
CA PRO A 493 5.52 -15.94 -2.70
C PRO A 493 6.90 -16.45 -2.24
N ILE A 494 6.96 -17.11 -1.08
CA ILE A 494 8.23 -17.52 -0.45
C ILE A 494 8.20 -18.93 0.13
N ASP A 495 9.26 -19.70 -0.14
CA ASP A 495 9.52 -21.01 0.46
C ASP A 495 10.39 -20.88 1.73
N LEU A 496 9.76 -20.80 2.90
CA LEU A 496 10.43 -20.72 4.19
C LEU A 496 10.90 -22.12 4.64
N SER A 497 12.19 -22.23 4.97
CA SER A 497 12.83 -23.52 5.28
C SER A 497 14.08 -23.44 6.19
N LYS A 498 14.49 -22.23 6.61
CA LYS A 498 15.70 -22.01 7.42
C LYS A 498 15.36 -21.28 8.71
N GLY A 499 15.74 -21.87 9.85
CA GLY A 499 15.51 -21.27 11.17
C GLY A 499 14.06 -21.30 11.66
N LEU A 500 13.18 -22.08 11.01
CA LEU A 500 11.89 -22.47 11.56
C LEU A 500 12.08 -23.61 12.56
N GLU A 501 11.21 -23.67 13.56
CA GLU A 501 11.10 -24.80 14.50
C GLU A 501 9.66 -25.34 14.50
N PRO A 502 9.44 -26.62 14.87
CA PRO A 502 8.11 -27.20 14.95
C PRO A 502 7.23 -26.58 16.04
N GLY A 503 5.92 -26.72 15.89
CA GLY A 503 4.91 -26.21 16.82
C GLY A 503 4.19 -24.96 16.32
N LYS A 504 3.53 -24.25 17.23
CA LYS A 504 2.61 -23.16 16.88
C LYS A 504 3.33 -21.88 16.51
N VAL A 505 2.90 -21.28 15.39
CA VAL A 505 3.39 -20.00 14.89
C VAL A 505 2.24 -19.05 14.59
N ALA A 506 2.51 -17.76 14.74
CA ALA A 506 1.65 -16.67 14.31
C ALA A 506 2.46 -15.78 13.35
N TRP A 507 1.94 -15.52 12.16
CA TRP A 507 2.58 -14.65 11.16
C TRP A 507 1.66 -13.52 10.74
N GLU A 508 2.27 -12.38 10.45
CA GLU A 508 1.60 -11.22 9.86
C GLU A 508 2.13 -11.02 8.43
N LEU A 509 1.23 -10.94 7.46
CA LEU A 509 1.54 -10.63 6.07
C LEU A 509 1.15 -9.18 5.82
N VAL A 510 2.16 -8.33 5.72
CA VAL A 510 2.01 -6.86 5.62
C VAL A 510 2.24 -6.45 4.16
N TRP A 511 1.18 -6.13 3.44
CA TRP A 511 1.28 -5.65 2.05
C TRP A 511 1.44 -4.14 1.97
N SER A 512 0.68 -3.41 2.78
CA SER A 512 0.71 -1.96 2.92
C SER A 512 0.79 -1.56 4.40
N THR A 513 0.81 -0.26 4.71
CA THR A 513 0.68 0.23 6.09
C THR A 513 -0.70 -0.01 6.72
N LEU A 514 -1.69 -0.43 5.92
CA LEU A 514 -3.08 -0.62 6.32
C LEU A 514 -3.55 -2.08 6.21
N GLU A 515 -2.95 -2.88 5.33
CA GLU A 515 -3.31 -4.28 5.10
C GLU A 515 -2.36 -5.26 5.81
N VAL A 516 -2.88 -5.90 6.87
CA VAL A 516 -2.18 -6.93 7.65
C VAL A 516 -3.02 -8.20 7.74
N GLY A 517 -2.73 -9.17 6.86
CA GLY A 517 -3.29 -10.51 6.96
C GLY A 517 -2.64 -11.27 8.12
N ARG A 518 -3.42 -11.92 8.99
CA ARG A 518 -2.90 -12.73 10.10
C ARG A 518 -3.13 -14.21 9.89
N TRP A 519 -2.06 -14.99 9.96
CA TRP A 519 -2.13 -16.45 9.94
C TRP A 519 -1.67 -17.04 11.28
N ASN A 520 -2.39 -18.04 11.76
CA ASN A 520 -2.01 -18.82 12.94
C ASN A 520 -2.11 -20.30 12.55
N GLY A 521 -1.08 -21.07 12.85
CA GLY A 521 -0.99 -22.47 12.47
C GLY A 521 0.03 -23.24 13.29
N GLU A 522 0.20 -24.51 12.95
CA GLU A 522 1.11 -25.42 13.63
C GLU A 522 2.01 -26.09 12.59
N LEU A 523 3.32 -25.96 12.78
CA LEU A 523 4.35 -26.45 11.86
C LEU A 523 4.76 -27.86 12.28
N VAL A 524 4.42 -28.84 11.45
CA VAL A 524 4.72 -30.26 11.66
C VAL A 524 5.98 -30.65 10.87
N PRO A 525 6.94 -31.39 11.46
CA PRO A 525 8.10 -31.92 10.72
C PRO A 525 7.66 -32.80 9.55
N GLY A 526 8.36 -32.71 8.42
CA GLY A 526 8.08 -33.53 7.22
C GLY A 526 6.91 -33.02 6.36
N GLU A 527 5.97 -32.25 6.92
CA GLU A 527 4.93 -31.57 6.14
C GLU A 527 5.50 -30.39 5.34
N ASN A 528 4.85 -30.09 4.20
CA ASN A 528 5.21 -28.99 3.30
C ASN A 528 3.94 -28.17 2.93
N PRO A 529 3.22 -27.58 3.91
CA PRO A 529 2.00 -26.82 3.64
C PRO A 529 2.25 -25.60 2.75
N THR A 530 1.23 -25.24 1.96
CA THR A 530 1.12 -23.93 1.30
C THR A 530 0.07 -23.10 2.04
N VAL A 531 0.47 -21.91 2.48
CA VAL A 531 -0.37 -20.92 3.15
C VAL A 531 -0.60 -19.78 2.18
N SER A 532 -1.75 -19.79 1.49
CA SER A 532 -2.15 -18.72 0.57
C SER A 532 -3.21 -17.84 1.24
N LEU A 533 -2.93 -16.55 1.42
CA LEU A 533 -3.85 -15.58 2.02
C LEU A 533 -4.27 -14.52 0.99
N LYS A 534 -5.56 -14.42 0.73
CA LYS A 534 -6.09 -13.24 0.05
C LYS A 534 -6.06 -12.07 1.04
N LEU A 535 -5.51 -10.95 0.60
CA LEU A 535 -5.55 -9.67 1.30
C LEU A 535 -6.58 -8.83 0.55
N ASP A 536 -7.79 -8.72 1.10
CA ASP A 536 -8.87 -7.99 0.45
C ASP A 536 -8.62 -6.47 0.55
N PRO A 537 -8.47 -5.73 -0.58
CA PRO A 537 -8.11 -4.30 -0.57
C PRO A 537 -9.29 -3.37 -0.19
N LEU A 538 -10.41 -3.92 0.30
CA LEU A 538 -11.65 -3.19 0.53
C LEU A 538 -11.75 -2.74 1.99
N GLY A 539 -11.07 -1.63 2.29
CA GLY A 539 -10.98 -1.05 3.63
C GLY A 539 -11.52 0.39 3.80
N PHE A 540 -12.00 1.06 2.74
CA PHE A 540 -12.59 2.40 2.86
C PHE A 540 -13.77 2.67 1.88
N LEU A 541 -14.53 3.72 2.21
CA LEU A 541 -15.90 3.97 1.77
C LEU A 541 -16.07 4.44 0.32
N ASN A 542 -17.21 4.01 -0.24
CA ASN A 542 -17.82 4.57 -1.43
C ASN A 542 -18.26 6.03 -1.17
N TYR A 543 -17.99 6.96 -2.09
CA TYR A 543 -18.38 8.38 -1.96
C TYR A 543 -19.40 8.78 -3.05
N PRO A 544 -20.63 9.22 -2.70
CA PRO A 544 -21.67 9.54 -3.68
C PRO A 544 -21.27 10.60 -4.72
N ALA A 545 -20.41 11.54 -4.34
CA ALA A 545 -20.02 12.69 -5.16
C ALA A 545 -19.21 12.35 -6.44
N LEU A 546 -18.79 11.09 -6.67
CA LEU A 546 -17.81 10.76 -7.72
C LEU A 546 -18.40 10.10 -8.99
N ASN A 547 -19.65 9.63 -8.97
CA ASN A 547 -20.13 8.65 -9.97
C ASN A 547 -21.10 9.19 -11.05
N ARG A 548 -21.25 10.51 -11.19
CA ARG A 548 -22.21 11.15 -12.13
C ARG A 548 -21.85 11.07 -13.64
N GLU A 549 -20.97 10.16 -14.06
CA GLU A 549 -20.51 10.01 -15.47
C GLU A 549 -20.65 8.59 -16.07
N LEU A 550 -21.11 7.58 -15.32
CA LEU A 550 -21.36 6.22 -15.83
C LEU A 550 -22.56 5.59 -15.11
N ASN A 551 -23.66 5.35 -15.84
CA ASN A 551 -24.94 4.81 -15.30
C ASN A 551 -24.90 3.35 -14.81
N LEU A 552 -23.72 2.77 -14.58
CA LEU A 552 -23.52 1.36 -14.20
C LEU A 552 -22.58 1.24 -13.00
N ILE A 553 -23.12 0.90 -11.83
CA ILE A 553 -22.33 0.54 -10.64
C ILE A 553 -22.17 -0.97 -10.58
N HIS A 554 -20.92 -1.45 -10.53
CA HIS A 554 -20.64 -2.83 -10.12
C HIS A 554 -20.50 -2.90 -8.60
N LEU A 555 -21.37 -3.67 -7.95
CA LEU A 555 -21.29 -3.98 -6.53
C LEU A 555 -20.87 -5.43 -6.36
N GLU A 556 -19.73 -5.66 -5.71
CA GLU A 556 -19.49 -6.93 -5.03
C GLU A 556 -20.20 -6.87 -3.68
N PRO A 557 -21.10 -7.83 -3.33
CA PRO A 557 -21.72 -7.82 -2.02
C PRO A 557 -20.68 -8.15 -0.96
N ILE A 558 -20.39 -7.17 -0.11
CA ILE A 558 -19.60 -7.36 1.12
C ILE A 558 -20.21 -8.54 1.89
N PRO A 559 -19.41 -9.48 2.43
CA PRO A 559 -19.90 -10.57 3.28
C PRO A 559 -20.29 -10.06 4.68
N VAL A 560 -21.25 -9.13 4.73
CA VAL A 560 -21.99 -8.77 5.94
C VAL A 560 -22.69 -10.01 6.46
N LEU A 561 -22.75 -10.16 7.79
CA LEU A 561 -23.20 -11.34 8.51
C LEU A 561 -22.22 -12.53 8.40
N ARG A 562 -21.24 -12.58 9.32
CA ARG A 562 -20.56 -13.86 9.65
C ARG A 562 -21.42 -14.74 10.57
N MET A 563 -22.75 -14.71 10.37
CA MET A 563 -23.78 -15.37 11.18
C MET A 563 -23.76 -16.89 11.03
N SER A 564 -22.72 -17.50 11.60
CA SER A 564 -22.40 -18.93 11.62
C SER A 564 -23.43 -19.85 12.30
N ARG A 565 -24.62 -19.32 12.63
CA ARG A 565 -25.72 -20.00 13.33
C ARG A 565 -27.06 -20.01 12.57
N LEU A 566 -27.17 -19.32 11.43
CA LEU A 566 -28.42 -19.23 10.66
C LEU A 566 -28.32 -19.95 9.31
N SER A 567 -29.16 -20.95 9.11
CA SER A 567 -29.22 -21.75 7.88
C SER A 567 -30.01 -21.05 6.77
N LEU A 568 -29.47 -19.93 6.28
CA LEU A 568 -30.03 -19.17 5.16
C LEU A 568 -30.16 -20.07 3.93
N LYS A 569 -31.38 -20.14 3.38
CA LYS A 569 -31.65 -20.88 2.15
C LYS A 569 -31.47 -19.96 0.94
N ARG A 570 -31.23 -20.58 -0.22
CA ARG A 570 -31.18 -19.90 -1.52
C ARG A 570 -32.61 -19.50 -1.93
N GLY A 571 -32.91 -18.20 -1.88
CA GLY A 571 -34.24 -17.66 -2.14
C GLY A 571 -34.54 -17.35 -3.61
N GLN A 572 -35.72 -16.79 -3.83
CA GLN A 572 -36.16 -16.13 -5.07
C GLN A 572 -36.46 -14.64 -4.81
N ILE A 573 -36.58 -13.85 -5.88
CA ILE A 573 -36.89 -12.41 -5.79
C ILE A 573 -38.19 -12.21 -5.00
N GLY A 574 -38.12 -11.38 -3.95
CA GLY A 574 -39.25 -11.09 -3.06
C GLY A 574 -39.36 -12.00 -1.82
N ASP A 575 -38.56 -13.08 -1.72
CA ASP A 575 -38.49 -13.85 -0.48
C ASP A 575 -38.08 -12.95 0.69
N SER A 576 -38.83 -13.04 1.78
CA SER A 576 -38.64 -12.25 2.99
C SER A 576 -38.42 -13.20 4.18
N GLN A 577 -37.36 -12.98 4.96
CA GLN A 577 -37.05 -13.79 6.13
C GLN A 577 -37.00 -12.90 7.39
N GLU A 578 -37.86 -13.20 8.37
CA GLU A 578 -37.86 -12.56 9.68
C GLU A 578 -36.82 -13.24 10.60
N PHE A 579 -35.96 -12.42 11.21
CA PHE A 579 -35.05 -12.79 12.28
C PHE A 579 -35.52 -12.13 13.57
N LYS A 580 -35.47 -12.88 14.67
CA LYS A 580 -35.68 -12.34 16.01
C LYS A 580 -34.33 -12.04 16.61
N LEU A 581 -34.13 -10.80 16.99
CA LEU A 581 -32.94 -10.36 17.71
C LEU A 581 -33.03 -10.81 19.18
N GLU A 582 -31.90 -10.80 19.88
CA GLU A 582 -31.93 -10.85 21.34
C GLU A 582 -32.71 -9.62 21.88
N GLY A 583 -33.32 -9.71 23.06
CA GLY A 583 -34.31 -8.70 23.51
C GLY A 583 -35.71 -8.81 22.84
N GLY A 584 -35.85 -9.46 21.67
CA GLY A 584 -37.14 -9.86 21.09
C GLY A 584 -37.72 -8.93 20.01
N GLU A 585 -36.98 -7.89 19.62
CA GLU A 585 -37.26 -7.13 18.40
C GLU A 585 -37.07 -8.00 17.14
N LYS A 586 -37.56 -7.50 16.00
CA LYS A 586 -37.53 -8.21 14.72
C LYS A 586 -36.77 -7.43 13.68
N LEU A 587 -35.92 -8.13 12.92
CA LEU A 587 -35.30 -7.63 11.70
C LEU A 587 -35.82 -8.47 10.52
N VAL A 588 -36.40 -7.84 9.50
CA VAL A 588 -36.85 -8.53 8.28
C VAL A 588 -35.84 -8.28 7.17
N MET A 589 -35.39 -9.34 6.52
CA MET A 589 -34.46 -9.27 5.39
C MET A 589 -35.14 -9.71 4.11
N LYS A 590 -34.84 -9.05 2.98
CA LYS A 590 -35.23 -9.42 1.62
C LYS A 590 -34.09 -10.13 0.91
N TYR A 591 -34.40 -11.16 0.13
CA TYR A 591 -33.44 -11.80 -0.75
C TYR A 591 -33.22 -10.97 -2.02
N VAL A 592 -31.97 -10.55 -2.25
CA VAL A 592 -31.52 -9.83 -3.43
C VAL A 592 -30.65 -10.77 -4.28
N PRO A 593 -31.03 -11.09 -5.54
CA PRO A 593 -30.24 -11.96 -6.40
C PRO A 593 -28.99 -11.24 -6.93
N GLY A 594 -27.99 -12.02 -7.36
CA GLY A 594 -26.97 -11.51 -8.28
C GLY A 594 -27.58 -11.26 -9.67
N GLY A 595 -27.16 -10.19 -10.33
CA GLY A 595 -27.74 -9.69 -11.59
C GLY A 595 -27.70 -8.17 -11.70
N THR A 596 -28.21 -7.63 -12.81
CA THR A 596 -28.31 -6.18 -13.06
C THR A 596 -29.76 -5.71 -12.87
N PHE A 597 -29.95 -4.58 -12.20
CA PHE A 597 -31.24 -3.98 -11.86
C PHE A 597 -31.12 -2.46 -11.72
N THR A 598 -32.24 -1.75 -11.86
CA THR A 598 -32.30 -0.30 -11.60
C THR A 598 -32.48 -0.04 -10.11
N MET A 599 -31.78 0.96 -9.57
CA MET A 599 -31.85 1.40 -8.17
C MET A 599 -31.89 2.94 -8.12
N GLY A 600 -32.65 3.50 -7.16
CA GLY A 600 -32.92 4.93 -7.03
C GLY A 600 -34.41 5.28 -7.25
N SER A 601 -34.84 6.46 -6.80
CA SER A 601 -36.24 6.90 -6.81
C SER A 601 -36.71 7.25 -8.23
N PRO A 602 -37.83 6.69 -8.73
CA PRO A 602 -38.36 7.03 -10.05
C PRO A 602 -38.82 8.49 -10.13
N GLU A 603 -38.84 9.06 -11.33
CA GLU A 603 -39.14 10.48 -11.58
C GLU A 603 -40.55 10.93 -11.09
N ASP A 604 -41.46 10.01 -10.79
CA ASP A 604 -42.82 10.26 -10.30
C ASP A 604 -43.02 10.01 -8.79
N GLU A 605 -41.96 9.79 -8.00
CA GLU A 605 -42.04 9.62 -6.54
C GLU A 605 -42.29 10.94 -5.78
N GLU A 606 -43.30 10.95 -4.89
CA GLU A 606 -43.75 12.15 -4.18
C GLU A 606 -42.81 12.49 -3.01
N GLY A 607 -41.90 13.43 -3.24
CA GLY A 607 -40.90 13.90 -2.27
C GLY A 607 -39.46 13.85 -2.76
N ARG A 608 -39.21 13.26 -3.94
CA ARG A 608 -37.90 13.06 -4.56
C ARG A 608 -37.03 14.33 -4.65
N SER A 609 -35.75 14.18 -4.29
CA SER A 609 -34.68 15.17 -4.34
C SER A 609 -33.88 15.14 -5.67
N ASP A 610 -33.11 16.20 -5.96
CA ASP A 610 -32.35 16.39 -7.21
C ASP A 610 -31.08 15.51 -7.35
N ASP A 611 -30.83 14.63 -6.38
CA ASP A 611 -29.74 13.66 -6.29
C ASP A 611 -30.20 12.19 -6.22
N GLU A 612 -31.51 11.94 -6.11
CA GLU A 612 -32.14 10.61 -6.09
C GLU A 612 -32.25 9.98 -7.51
N ASP A 613 -31.17 10.03 -8.29
CA ASP A 613 -31.14 9.57 -9.69
C ASP A 613 -31.15 8.04 -9.84
N GLN A 614 -31.94 7.53 -10.81
CA GLN A 614 -31.98 6.10 -11.10
C GLN A 614 -30.74 5.64 -11.89
N MET A 615 -30.09 4.59 -11.41
CA MET A 615 -28.87 4.00 -11.98
C MET A 615 -28.99 2.48 -12.14
N GLU A 616 -28.29 1.88 -13.10
CA GLU A 616 -28.14 0.42 -13.15
C GLU A 616 -27.07 -0.03 -12.15
N VAL A 617 -27.39 -1.06 -11.38
CA VAL A 617 -26.52 -1.69 -10.39
C VAL A 617 -26.39 -3.16 -10.74
N THR A 618 -25.16 -3.65 -10.83
CA THR A 618 -24.84 -5.05 -11.14
C THR A 618 -24.18 -5.73 -9.94
N LEU A 619 -24.87 -6.73 -9.38
CA LEU A 619 -24.38 -7.57 -8.29
C LEU A 619 -23.70 -8.84 -8.81
N SER A 620 -22.46 -9.08 -8.36
CA SER A 620 -21.71 -10.31 -8.72
C SER A 620 -22.26 -11.59 -8.07
N SER A 621 -22.98 -11.48 -6.94
CA SER A 621 -23.67 -12.61 -6.31
C SER A 621 -24.89 -12.18 -5.46
N HIS A 622 -25.63 -13.15 -4.92
CA HIS A 622 -26.84 -12.91 -4.12
C HIS A 622 -26.54 -12.63 -2.64
N TYR A 623 -27.36 -11.82 -1.99
CA TYR A 623 -27.30 -11.58 -0.54
C TYR A 623 -28.70 -11.32 0.05
N TRP A 624 -28.75 -11.10 1.37
CA TRP A 624 -29.94 -10.66 2.08
C TRP A 624 -29.72 -9.23 2.57
N MET A 625 -30.62 -8.30 2.22
CA MET A 625 -30.61 -6.90 2.67
C MET A 625 -31.73 -6.68 3.70
N GLY A 626 -31.59 -5.74 4.63
CA GLY A 626 -32.71 -5.31 5.47
C GLY A 626 -33.87 -4.75 4.64
N GLU A 627 -35.11 -4.97 5.07
CA GLU A 627 -36.29 -4.31 4.50
C GLU A 627 -36.37 -2.82 4.87
N THR A 628 -35.70 -2.44 5.97
CA THR A 628 -35.48 -1.08 6.43
C THR A 628 -34.04 -0.95 6.93
N GLU A 629 -33.63 0.28 7.24
CA GLU A 629 -32.48 0.54 8.11
C GLU A 629 -32.65 -0.13 9.48
N VAL A 630 -31.53 -0.31 10.19
CA VAL A 630 -31.53 -0.85 11.56
C VAL A 630 -32.06 0.23 12.51
N THR A 631 -33.09 -0.08 13.28
CA THR A 631 -33.67 0.89 14.23
C THR A 631 -32.89 0.94 15.53
N GLN A 632 -32.98 2.06 16.27
CA GLN A 632 -32.38 2.19 17.60
C GLN A 632 -32.84 1.08 18.56
N GLY A 633 -34.10 0.66 18.48
CA GLY A 633 -34.62 -0.46 19.25
C GLY A 633 -34.04 -1.83 18.85
N GLN A 634 -33.81 -2.07 17.56
CA GLN A 634 -33.10 -3.26 17.08
C GLN A 634 -31.62 -3.24 17.50
N TRP A 635 -31.00 -2.06 17.49
CA TRP A 635 -29.62 -1.85 17.93
C TRP A 635 -29.44 -2.13 19.42
N GLU A 636 -30.22 -1.49 20.29
CA GLU A 636 -30.19 -1.71 21.75
C GLU A 636 -30.57 -3.16 22.15
N ALA A 637 -31.35 -3.85 21.31
CA ALA A 637 -31.66 -5.27 21.47
C ALA A 637 -30.43 -6.20 21.35
N VAL A 638 -29.47 -5.85 20.48
CA VAL A 638 -28.24 -6.62 20.23
C VAL A 638 -27.05 -6.09 21.03
N MET A 639 -26.87 -4.77 21.04
CA MET A 639 -25.71 -4.08 21.63
C MET A 639 -25.92 -3.70 23.10
N GLY A 640 -27.16 -3.76 23.60
CA GLY A 640 -27.54 -3.39 24.95
C GLY A 640 -28.04 -1.96 25.08
N VAL A 641 -29.05 -1.77 25.95
CA VAL A 641 -29.65 -0.47 26.25
C VAL A 641 -28.60 0.49 26.83
N GLY A 642 -28.43 1.64 26.20
CA GLY A 642 -27.42 2.65 26.54
C GLY A 642 -26.15 2.62 25.69
N ASN A 643 -25.96 1.60 24.83
CA ASN A 643 -24.90 1.56 23.81
C ASN A 643 -25.43 2.02 22.44
N ASN A 644 -26.33 3.00 22.43
CA ASN A 644 -26.93 3.60 21.23
C ASN A 644 -26.14 4.87 20.88
N PRO A 645 -25.40 4.90 19.75
CA PRO A 645 -24.53 6.04 19.40
C PRO A 645 -25.28 7.24 18.81
N SER A 646 -26.58 7.14 18.57
CA SER A 646 -27.38 8.16 17.88
C SER A 646 -27.47 9.48 18.65
N ASP A 647 -27.27 10.62 17.96
CA ASP A 647 -27.45 11.95 18.56
C ASP A 647 -28.95 12.32 18.65
N PHE A 648 -29.76 11.95 17.65
CA PHE A 648 -31.22 12.01 17.80
C PHE A 648 -31.76 10.83 18.62
N THR A 649 -32.66 11.12 19.56
CA THR A 649 -33.27 10.12 20.46
C THR A 649 -34.76 10.42 20.71
N GLY A 650 -35.58 9.38 20.86
CA GLY A 650 -36.98 9.53 21.30
C GLY A 650 -37.92 8.38 20.97
N ASP A 651 -37.86 7.83 19.75
CA ASP A 651 -38.64 6.67 19.33
C ASP A 651 -37.71 5.56 18.84
N LYS A 652 -37.85 4.37 19.43
CA LYS A 652 -37.05 3.17 19.13
C LYS A 652 -37.21 2.63 17.69
N ASN A 653 -38.16 3.15 16.93
CA ASN A 653 -38.40 2.78 15.54
C ASN A 653 -37.64 3.69 14.54
N LEU A 654 -37.01 4.78 15.01
CA LEU A 654 -36.10 5.59 14.20
C LEU A 654 -34.81 4.80 13.88
N PRO A 655 -34.11 5.08 12.76
CA PRO A 655 -32.83 4.46 12.45
C PRO A 655 -31.76 4.77 13.51
N VAL A 656 -30.76 3.89 13.62
CA VAL A 656 -29.54 4.16 14.40
C VAL A 656 -28.53 4.90 13.53
N GLU A 657 -28.01 6.03 14.01
CA GLU A 657 -26.99 6.84 13.33
C GLU A 657 -25.67 6.84 14.11
N MET A 658 -24.64 7.52 13.60
CA MET A 658 -23.34 7.73 14.27
C MET A 658 -22.56 6.44 14.66
N VAL A 659 -23.02 5.28 14.18
CA VAL A 659 -22.40 3.96 14.37
C VAL A 659 -20.99 3.91 13.76
N SER A 660 -19.99 3.58 14.58
CA SER A 660 -18.63 3.30 14.09
C SER A 660 -18.52 1.95 13.38
N TRP A 661 -17.46 1.75 12.61
CA TRP A 661 -17.22 0.50 11.88
C TRP A 661 -17.03 -0.70 12.83
N GLU A 662 -16.32 -0.50 13.93
CA GLU A 662 -16.11 -1.50 14.98
C GLU A 662 -17.43 -1.92 15.65
N GLU A 663 -18.34 -0.97 15.88
CA GLU A 663 -19.67 -1.22 16.43
C GLU A 663 -20.58 -1.93 15.41
N ALA A 664 -20.55 -1.54 14.13
CA ALA A 664 -21.28 -2.25 13.07
C ALA A 664 -20.76 -3.70 12.89
N GLN A 665 -19.45 -3.91 13.03
CA GLN A 665 -18.88 -5.26 13.12
C GLN A 665 -19.29 -6.01 14.39
N GLU A 666 -19.58 -5.31 15.50
CA GLU A 666 -20.05 -5.94 16.75
C GLU A 666 -21.53 -6.37 16.67
N PHE A 667 -22.39 -5.51 16.12
CA PHE A 667 -23.80 -5.78 15.86
C PHE A 667 -24.03 -6.97 14.91
N THR A 668 -23.03 -7.36 14.10
CA THR A 668 -23.13 -8.42 13.08
C THR A 668 -22.41 -9.74 13.40
N LYS A 669 -21.97 -9.95 14.67
CA LYS A 669 -21.31 -11.17 15.17
C LYS A 669 -22.27 -12.33 15.49
#